data_AF-A0A954XLP4-F1
#
_entry.id   AF-A0A954XLP4-F1
#
_cell.length_a   1.000
_cell.length_b   1.000
_cell.length_c   1.000
_cell.angle_alpha   90.00
_cell.angle_beta   90.00
_cell.angle_gamma   90.00
#
_symmetry.space_group_name_H-M   'P 1'
#
loop_
_entity.id
_entity.type
_entity.pdbx_description
1 polymer ?
#
loop_
_entity_poly.entity_id
_entity_poly.type
_entity_poly.pdbx_seq_one_letter_code
_entity_poly.pdbx_strand_id
1 'polypeptide(L)'
;MEQRRVVAFLAISVLVLLLFGPKQKPSEQADAKKAPAQAEERAEAAADKPPAENQPKAPVAKPAVDEPVEEVDPEYVTLGSVAKDSRYRVLVTLTNQGAGVRRVELASPRYRDLHDLRGYLGHLETVADPAGGLRVQAVGIGTPAAEAGLKVGDRILAAKGEAEFSKLAAPAELAKLLSQKRPGQQLVLQVASGGAEPDDRTVVLGRRPLEIMRPESENVGMRTDKLPAGVTEPPSFLFTLEQLGSEKIKRLAEEELPLLGVKSWDVRAEPELAGVALRDSNWEIEARDETSVSFRKRLPEHSIEVIKRYRLEEVPADQLSNQDYPGYGLSLDIEIRNYGEQESSLVYRLDGPNGLPTEGWWYANKISRNWSAGGLRDVVARYEGGNTVQVGPIDIIKGSVEPMQGRPLAFIGVDAQYFSAVMMPSKDSLSDQWIDEARMVSLSEKPNSKEVGTQGRFVNVTCRLVSQPLRIEAGSTLSHSYQIFTGPKRPDLLANYFASGSSRYSLDDLLYYGWFGGVAKLMLSILHFFYRFVGNYGIAIIMLTVLVRSCMFPISRKQAQSMAKMQELKPEMDKLKEKYKNDMQKQSQAMQEIYKKHNINPLAGCLPMFIQLPIFLGLYRALMVDVELRQAPLLGGAIRWCSNLAAPDMFFDWSGFMPEFITSGIGILGLGPYLNVLPLITVSLFLLQQKLFMPEPANEQAALQQKIMKFMMLFMGLLFFKVASGLCLYFIASSIWGIAERKLIPKPAPAGLAETEAKSSVAVRESSNGLARGSRPKKKPKKKR
;
A
#
# COMPACT_ATOMS: atom_id res chain seq x y z
N MET A 1 -14.34 20.71 -8.33
CA MET A 1 -13.83 19.62 -7.46
C MET A 1 -13.42 20.14 -6.08
N GLU A 2 -12.80 21.32 -5.98
CA GLU A 2 -12.46 21.97 -4.70
C GLU A 2 -13.67 22.23 -3.80
N GLN A 3 -14.79 22.73 -4.34
CA GLN A 3 -16.01 22.94 -3.55
C GLN A 3 -16.57 21.64 -2.96
N ARG A 4 -16.57 20.52 -3.70
CA ARG A 4 -16.97 19.21 -3.16
C ARG A 4 -16.04 18.70 -2.06
N ARG A 5 -14.73 19.00 -2.15
CA ARG A 5 -13.73 18.66 -1.11
C ARG A 5 -13.89 19.52 0.13
N VAL A 6 -14.15 20.80 -0.02
CA VAL A 6 -14.44 21.73 1.09
C VAL A 6 -15.76 21.38 1.76
N VAL A 7 -16.81 21.05 1.00
CA VAL A 7 -18.11 20.62 1.54
C VAL A 7 -18.00 19.27 2.25
N ALA A 8 -17.24 18.31 1.72
CA ALA A 8 -16.99 17.03 2.40
C ALA A 8 -16.13 17.20 3.66
N PHE A 9 -15.10 18.04 3.62
CA PHE A 9 -14.29 18.39 4.80
C PHE A 9 -15.12 19.11 5.86
N LEU A 10 -15.99 20.06 5.46
CA LEU A 10 -16.92 20.72 6.36
C LEU A 10 -17.96 19.72 6.90
N ALA A 11 -18.48 18.80 6.08
CA ALA A 11 -19.41 17.78 6.52
C ALA A 11 -18.78 16.79 7.51
N ILE A 12 -17.54 16.35 7.28
CA ILE A 12 -16.79 15.48 8.19
C ILE A 12 -16.38 16.26 9.45
N SER A 13 -15.96 17.51 9.32
CA SER A 13 -15.65 18.38 10.47
C SER A 13 -16.90 18.70 11.28
N VAL A 14 -18.07 18.86 10.63
CA VAL A 14 -19.38 19.02 11.27
C VAL A 14 -19.83 17.70 11.88
N LEU A 15 -19.59 16.54 11.27
CA LEU A 15 -19.88 15.23 11.86
C LEU A 15 -19.00 14.98 13.10
N VAL A 16 -17.74 15.36 13.05
CA VAL A 16 -16.81 15.38 14.20
C VAL A 16 -17.22 16.46 15.20
N LEU A 17 -17.86 17.57 14.81
CA LEU A 17 -18.42 18.53 15.77
C LEU A 17 -19.76 18.06 16.36
N LEU A 18 -20.55 17.27 15.63
CA LEU A 18 -21.85 16.73 16.06
C LEU A 18 -21.67 15.51 16.98
N LEU A 19 -20.64 14.69 16.74
CA LEU A 19 -20.22 13.62 17.63
C LEU A 19 -19.62 14.15 18.95
N PHE A 20 -19.15 15.41 18.96
CA PHE A 20 -18.46 16.03 20.10
C PHE A 20 -19.13 17.31 20.65
N GLY A 21 -20.32 17.65 20.13
CA GLY A 21 -21.14 18.78 20.58
C GLY A 21 -22.21 18.34 21.59
N PRO A 22 -22.71 19.23 22.47
CA PRO A 22 -23.79 18.88 23.38
C PRO A 22 -25.04 18.52 22.59
N LYS A 23 -25.51 17.27 22.74
CA LYS A 23 -26.74 16.76 22.12
C LYS A 23 -27.93 17.64 22.50
N GLN A 24 -28.49 18.38 21.55
CA GLN A 24 -29.84 18.90 21.68
C GLN A 24 -30.83 17.74 21.51
N LYS A 25 -31.74 17.58 22.48
CA LYS A 25 -32.87 16.65 22.36
C LYS A 25 -33.87 17.18 21.33
N PRO A 26 -34.49 16.33 20.50
CA PRO A 26 -35.58 16.75 19.62
C PRO A 26 -36.82 17.09 20.46
N SER A 27 -37.54 18.13 20.05
CA SER A 27 -38.87 18.49 20.55
C SER A 27 -39.94 17.56 19.96
N GLU A 28 -40.84 17.08 20.82
CA GLU A 28 -42.10 16.40 20.47
C GLU A 28 -43.19 17.37 20.03
N GLN A 29 -43.92 17.01 18.97
CA GLN A 29 -45.40 16.95 18.81
C GLN A 29 -45.72 16.73 17.31
N ALA A 30 -46.20 15.54 16.92
CA ALA A 30 -47.60 15.10 16.80
C ALA A 30 -48.24 15.60 15.47
N ASP A 31 -49.00 14.87 14.65
CA ASP A 31 -49.62 13.54 14.78
C ASP A 31 -50.18 13.09 13.40
N ALA A 32 -50.68 11.84 13.36
CA ALA A 32 -51.79 11.32 12.52
C ALA A 32 -51.49 10.62 11.17
N LYS A 33 -51.48 9.27 11.12
CA LYS A 33 -52.70 8.40 11.07
C LYS A 33 -52.41 6.88 10.92
N LYS A 34 -52.86 6.15 11.94
CA LYS A 34 -53.64 4.89 12.01
C LYS A 34 -53.16 3.55 11.37
N ALA A 35 -53.08 2.59 12.31
CA ALA A 35 -53.01 1.11 12.30
C ALA A 35 -54.35 0.43 11.82
N PRO A 36 -54.64 -0.89 12.02
CA PRO A 36 -53.96 -1.98 12.76
C PRO A 36 -53.73 -3.30 11.96
N ALA A 37 -52.70 -4.09 12.23
CA ALA A 37 -52.51 -5.11 13.29
C ALA A 37 -53.40 -6.36 13.14
N GLN A 38 -52.78 -7.54 13.09
CA GLN A 38 -53.00 -8.65 14.02
C GLN A 38 -52.06 -9.84 13.72
N ALA A 39 -51.49 -10.39 14.78
CA ALA A 39 -50.80 -11.66 14.85
C ALA A 39 -51.39 -12.44 16.03
N GLU A 40 -51.66 -13.73 15.82
CA GLU A 40 -51.96 -14.84 16.76
C GLU A 40 -52.58 -15.95 15.87
N GLU A 41 -52.42 -17.27 16.02
CA GLU A 41 -51.79 -18.18 16.97
C GLU A 41 -51.81 -19.59 16.30
N ARG A 42 -50.95 -20.52 16.78
CA ARG A 42 -51.13 -21.99 16.85
C ARG A 42 -51.05 -22.94 15.62
N ALA A 43 -50.03 -23.81 15.75
CA ALA A 43 -50.10 -25.28 15.86
C ALA A 43 -50.32 -26.19 14.62
N GLU A 44 -49.32 -27.07 14.44
CA GLU A 44 -49.34 -28.49 14.04
C GLU A 44 -50.47 -29.04 13.16
N ALA A 45 -50.08 -29.55 11.98
CA ALA A 45 -50.45 -30.89 11.52
C ALA A 45 -49.47 -31.37 10.43
N ALA A 46 -48.99 -32.59 10.60
CA ALA A 46 -48.07 -33.31 9.70
C ALA A 46 -48.81 -34.17 8.67
N ALA A 47 -48.03 -34.76 7.76
CA ALA A 47 -48.34 -35.74 6.70
C ALA A 47 -48.97 -35.11 5.43
N ASP A 48 -48.61 -35.47 4.19
CA ASP A 48 -48.05 -36.70 3.64
C ASP A 48 -47.61 -36.42 2.18
N LYS A 49 -46.53 -37.04 1.67
CA LYS A 49 -46.35 -37.52 0.26
C LYS A 49 -44.90 -37.93 -0.08
N PRO A 50 -44.71 -38.89 -1.01
CA PRO A 50 -43.65 -39.92 -0.99
C PRO A 50 -42.40 -39.60 -1.84
N PRO A 51 -41.33 -40.42 -1.74
CA PRO A 51 -40.05 -40.13 -2.39
C PRO A 51 -40.04 -40.53 -3.87
N ALA A 52 -39.41 -39.70 -4.71
CA ALA A 52 -39.23 -39.93 -6.13
C ALA A 52 -38.09 -40.92 -6.41
N GLU A 53 -38.35 -41.80 -7.37
CA GLU A 53 -37.50 -42.89 -7.86
C GLU A 53 -36.16 -42.42 -8.47
N ASN A 54 -35.11 -43.18 -8.17
CA ASN A 54 -33.84 -43.20 -8.88
C ASN A 54 -34.02 -43.79 -10.28
N GLN A 55 -33.64 -43.05 -11.32
CA GLN A 55 -33.30 -43.61 -12.63
C GLN A 55 -31.84 -43.27 -12.98
N PRO A 56 -31.03 -44.24 -13.42
CA PRO A 56 -29.63 -44.03 -13.75
C PRO A 56 -29.49 -43.29 -15.10
N LYS A 57 -28.82 -42.13 -15.09
CA LYS A 57 -28.39 -41.45 -16.33
C LYS A 57 -27.23 -42.22 -16.97
N ALA A 58 -27.38 -42.54 -18.25
CA ALA A 58 -26.35 -43.13 -19.09
C ALA A 58 -25.07 -42.25 -19.13
N PRO A 59 -23.88 -42.86 -19.24
CA PRO A 59 -22.62 -42.13 -19.25
C PRO A 59 -22.52 -41.29 -20.54
N VAL A 60 -22.33 -39.98 -20.36
CA VAL A 60 -21.90 -39.07 -21.43
C VAL A 60 -20.50 -39.51 -21.86
N ALA A 61 -20.36 -39.85 -23.14
CA ALA A 61 -19.08 -40.22 -23.74
C ALA A 61 -18.08 -39.07 -23.56
N LYS A 62 -16.94 -39.37 -22.93
CA LYS A 62 -15.77 -38.49 -22.90
C LYS A 62 -15.33 -38.26 -24.35
N PRO A 63 -15.06 -37.01 -24.78
CA PRO A 63 -14.39 -36.78 -26.05
C PRO A 63 -13.03 -37.49 -26.03
N ALA A 64 -12.64 -38.00 -27.19
CA ALA A 64 -11.44 -38.81 -27.39
C ALA A 64 -10.21 -38.09 -26.81
N VAL A 65 -9.44 -38.86 -26.06
CA VAL A 65 -8.14 -38.46 -25.53
C VAL A 65 -7.21 -38.35 -26.73
N ASP A 66 -6.87 -37.11 -27.12
CA ASP A 66 -5.73 -36.86 -27.99
C ASP A 66 -4.50 -37.55 -27.39
N GLU A 67 -3.69 -38.16 -28.25
CA GLU A 67 -2.47 -38.87 -27.86
C GLU A 67 -1.63 -38.02 -26.91
N PRO A 68 -0.99 -38.62 -25.87
CA PRO A 68 -0.17 -37.89 -24.93
C PRO A 68 1.03 -37.31 -25.68
N VAL A 69 0.94 -36.04 -26.05
CA VAL A 69 2.08 -35.21 -26.41
C VAL A 69 3.07 -35.33 -25.25
N GLU A 70 4.31 -35.76 -25.51
CA GLU A 70 5.37 -35.74 -24.50
C GLU A 70 5.38 -34.34 -23.87
N GLU A 71 5.02 -34.26 -22.59
CA GLU A 71 5.00 -33.00 -21.84
C GLU A 71 6.46 -32.58 -21.64
N VAL A 72 7.00 -31.83 -22.60
CA VAL A 72 8.35 -31.27 -22.51
C VAL A 72 8.35 -30.26 -21.38
N ASP A 73 9.23 -30.47 -20.39
CA ASP A 73 9.41 -29.53 -19.28
C ASP A 73 9.60 -28.09 -19.80
N PRO A 74 9.02 -27.07 -19.14
CA PRO A 74 9.26 -25.69 -19.51
C PRO A 74 10.74 -25.33 -19.32
N GLU A 75 11.25 -24.48 -20.22
CA GLU A 75 12.56 -23.87 -20.15
C GLU A 75 12.50 -22.47 -19.55
N TYR A 76 13.53 -22.12 -18.79
CA TYR A 76 13.63 -20.84 -18.11
C TYR A 76 14.84 -20.04 -18.59
N VAL A 77 14.67 -18.72 -18.71
CA VAL A 77 15.71 -17.79 -19.12
C VAL A 77 15.79 -16.66 -18.12
N THR A 78 17.00 -16.31 -17.69
CA THR A 78 17.26 -15.17 -16.79
C THR A 78 17.91 -14.03 -17.55
N LEU A 79 17.40 -12.81 -17.38
CA LEU A 79 17.99 -11.58 -17.88
C LEU A 79 18.39 -10.66 -16.71
N GLY A 80 19.49 -9.92 -16.86
CA GLY A 80 19.97 -9.00 -15.84
C GLY A 80 20.70 -9.69 -14.68
N SER A 81 20.81 -9.03 -13.53
CA SER A 81 21.58 -9.55 -12.40
C SER A 81 21.26 -8.86 -11.08
N VAL A 82 21.36 -9.61 -9.97
CA VAL A 82 21.30 -9.10 -8.59
C VAL A 82 22.69 -8.82 -7.98
N ALA A 83 23.77 -8.92 -8.77
CA ALA A 83 25.11 -8.58 -8.33
C ALA A 83 25.20 -7.11 -7.89
N LYS A 84 26.06 -6.82 -6.92
CA LYS A 84 26.17 -5.47 -6.32
C LYS A 84 26.64 -4.41 -7.31
N ASP A 85 27.47 -4.80 -8.26
CA ASP A 85 28.07 -4.00 -9.34
C ASP A 85 27.36 -4.19 -10.69
N SER A 86 26.22 -4.89 -10.68
CA SER A 86 25.38 -5.08 -11.86
C SER A 86 24.98 -3.75 -12.49
N ARG A 87 25.00 -3.70 -13.82
CA ARG A 87 24.43 -2.60 -14.61
C ARG A 87 22.91 -2.66 -14.74
N TYR A 88 22.28 -3.69 -14.17
CA TYR A 88 20.84 -3.88 -14.16
C TYR A 88 20.30 -3.67 -12.76
N ARG A 89 19.14 -3.01 -12.63
CA ARG A 89 18.45 -2.87 -11.32
C ARG A 89 17.59 -4.07 -10.98
N VAL A 90 17.37 -4.96 -11.94
CA VAL A 90 16.49 -6.13 -11.81
C VAL A 90 17.15 -7.38 -12.38
N LEU A 91 16.70 -8.52 -11.87
CA LEU A 91 16.89 -9.85 -12.45
C LEU A 91 15.51 -10.38 -12.82
N VAL A 92 15.32 -10.75 -14.08
CA VAL A 92 14.04 -11.21 -14.62
C VAL A 92 14.16 -12.67 -15.01
N THR A 93 13.26 -13.51 -14.51
CA THR A 93 13.12 -14.90 -14.97
C THR A 93 11.90 -15.02 -15.86
N LEU A 94 12.12 -15.51 -17.07
CA LEU A 94 11.10 -15.79 -18.07
C LEU A 94 10.96 -17.30 -18.25
N THR A 95 9.77 -17.74 -18.64
CA THR A 95 9.49 -19.12 -19.04
C THR A 95 9.08 -19.14 -20.51
N ASN A 96 9.48 -20.18 -21.24
CA ASN A 96 9.00 -20.39 -22.59
C ASN A 96 7.54 -20.88 -22.63
N GLN A 97 7.00 -21.38 -21.52
CA GLN A 97 5.57 -21.68 -21.41
C GLN A 97 4.78 -20.38 -21.39
N GLY A 98 3.97 -20.15 -22.44
CA GLY A 98 3.26 -18.89 -22.64
C GLY A 98 4.14 -17.66 -22.91
N ALA A 99 5.46 -17.87 -23.08
CA ALA A 99 6.46 -16.81 -23.26
C ALA A 99 6.31 -15.65 -22.26
N GLY A 100 6.15 -15.98 -20.97
CA GLY A 100 5.76 -15.03 -19.92
C GLY A 100 6.88 -14.72 -18.92
N VAL A 101 6.69 -13.66 -18.14
CA VAL A 101 7.58 -13.31 -17.03
C VAL A 101 7.11 -14.01 -15.76
N ARG A 102 7.94 -14.90 -15.23
CA ARG A 102 7.63 -15.64 -13.99
C ARG A 102 8.02 -14.86 -12.74
N ARG A 103 9.15 -14.15 -12.79
CA ARG A 103 9.70 -13.44 -11.63
C ARG A 103 10.46 -12.17 -12.03
N VAL A 104 10.40 -11.17 -11.16
CA VAL A 104 11.25 -9.97 -11.22
C VAL A 104 11.81 -9.69 -9.82
N GLU A 105 13.12 -9.79 -9.66
CA GLU A 105 13.84 -9.53 -8.41
C GLU A 105 14.56 -8.19 -8.47
N LEU A 106 14.53 -7.42 -7.37
CA LEU A 106 15.28 -6.17 -7.28
C LEU A 106 16.72 -6.41 -6.86
N ALA A 107 17.68 -5.90 -7.64
CA ALA A 107 19.11 -5.99 -7.35
C ALA A 107 19.54 -5.14 -6.14
N SER A 108 18.82 -4.04 -5.89
CA SER A 108 19.18 -3.10 -4.83
C SER A 108 19.16 -3.76 -3.45
N PRO A 109 20.25 -3.69 -2.66
CA PRO A 109 20.29 -4.28 -1.34
C PRO A 109 19.36 -3.58 -0.33
N ARG A 110 18.83 -2.40 -0.70
CA ARG A 110 17.87 -1.62 0.08
C ARG A 110 16.49 -2.29 0.14
N TYR A 111 16.15 -3.10 -0.87
CA TYR A 111 14.84 -3.73 -0.99
C TYR A 111 15.00 -5.24 -0.79
N ARG A 112 14.81 -5.68 0.46
CA ARG A 112 14.80 -7.10 0.82
C ARG A 112 13.40 -7.52 1.21
N ASP A 113 13.07 -8.79 1.07
CA ASP A 113 11.79 -9.30 1.58
C ASP A 113 11.69 -9.02 3.10
N LEU A 114 10.47 -8.67 3.54
CA LEU A 114 10.16 -8.31 4.92
C LEU A 114 9.75 -9.52 5.77
N HIS A 115 9.16 -10.52 5.15
CA HIS A 115 8.57 -11.67 5.83
C HIS A 115 9.45 -12.91 5.67
N ASP A 116 10.09 -13.06 4.51
CA ASP A 116 11.01 -14.17 4.28
C ASP A 116 12.42 -13.87 4.82
N LEU A 117 12.74 -14.47 5.97
CA LEU A 117 14.04 -14.39 6.63
C LEU A 117 14.88 -15.66 6.47
N ARG A 118 14.47 -16.58 5.58
CA ARG A 118 15.17 -17.84 5.31
C ARG A 118 16.46 -17.60 4.53
N GLY A 119 17.34 -18.61 4.52
CA GLY A 119 18.55 -18.58 3.70
C GLY A 119 18.20 -18.56 2.21
N TYR A 120 18.77 -17.61 1.48
CA TYR A 120 18.52 -17.46 0.04
C TYR A 120 19.72 -17.98 -0.75
N LEU A 121 19.50 -19.01 -1.57
CA LEU A 121 20.52 -19.56 -2.46
C LEU A 121 20.64 -18.75 -3.75
N GLY A 122 19.63 -17.96 -4.10
CA GLY A 122 19.45 -17.50 -5.48
C GLY A 122 18.14 -18.01 -6.04
N HIS A 123 17.61 -17.30 -7.03
CA HIS A 123 16.57 -17.90 -7.83
C HIS A 123 17.16 -19.03 -8.68
N LEU A 124 16.70 -20.23 -8.35
CA LEU A 124 17.13 -21.50 -8.91
C LEU A 124 15.87 -22.26 -9.29
N GLU A 125 15.57 -22.39 -10.59
CA GLU A 125 14.51 -23.28 -11.04
C GLU A 125 15.09 -24.70 -11.14
N THR A 126 14.39 -25.67 -10.55
CA THR A 126 14.84 -27.06 -10.51
C THR A 126 13.71 -28.02 -10.81
N VAL A 127 14.02 -29.09 -11.53
CA VAL A 127 13.11 -30.21 -11.77
C VAL A 127 13.74 -31.51 -11.26
N ALA A 128 12.92 -32.47 -10.83
CA ALA A 128 13.42 -33.78 -10.45
C ALA A 128 14.05 -34.46 -11.69
N ASP A 129 15.27 -34.97 -11.55
CA ASP A 129 15.94 -35.67 -12.65
C ASP A 129 15.70 -37.18 -12.55
N PRO A 130 15.30 -37.87 -13.64
CA PRO A 130 15.12 -39.32 -13.65
C PRO A 130 16.38 -40.10 -13.23
N ALA A 131 17.58 -39.55 -13.48
CA ALA A 131 18.84 -40.14 -13.05
C ALA A 131 19.22 -39.80 -11.60
N GLY A 132 18.31 -39.16 -10.85
CA GLY A 132 18.47 -38.76 -9.46
C GLY A 132 19.03 -37.35 -9.29
N GLY A 133 18.61 -36.69 -8.21
CA GLY A 133 18.96 -35.29 -7.95
C GLY A 133 17.95 -34.30 -8.51
N LEU A 134 18.28 -33.02 -8.36
CA LEU A 134 17.52 -31.90 -8.89
C LEU A 134 18.30 -31.27 -10.03
N ARG A 135 17.78 -31.38 -11.26
CA ARG A 135 18.36 -30.72 -12.43
C ARG A 135 18.04 -29.23 -12.40
N VAL A 136 19.08 -28.42 -12.49
CA VAL A 136 18.99 -26.96 -12.52
C VAL A 136 18.56 -26.49 -13.91
N GLN A 137 17.47 -25.75 -13.99
CA GLN A 137 16.92 -25.20 -15.23
C GLN A 137 17.23 -23.70 -15.42
N ALA A 138 17.41 -22.95 -14.31
CA ALA A 138 17.85 -21.56 -14.35
C ALA A 138 18.70 -21.22 -13.13
N VAL A 139 19.69 -20.34 -13.32
CA VAL A 139 20.50 -19.76 -12.25
C VAL A 139 20.58 -18.26 -12.45
N GLY A 140 20.04 -17.48 -11.51
CA GLY A 140 20.11 -16.02 -11.58
C GLY A 140 21.54 -15.48 -11.44
N ILE A 141 21.96 -14.58 -12.33
CA ILE A 141 23.31 -14.00 -12.30
C ILE A 141 23.49 -13.13 -11.05
N GLY A 142 24.62 -13.27 -10.37
CA GLY A 142 24.93 -12.53 -9.12
C GLY A 142 24.23 -13.07 -7.88
N THR A 143 23.53 -14.20 -8.00
CA THR A 143 22.98 -14.91 -6.85
C THR A 143 24.05 -15.76 -6.15
N PRO A 144 23.87 -16.16 -4.88
CA PRO A 144 24.81 -17.05 -4.20
C PRO A 144 25.07 -18.37 -4.94
N ALA A 145 24.06 -18.93 -5.61
CA ALA A 145 24.18 -20.13 -6.44
C ALA A 145 25.14 -19.90 -7.62
N ALA A 146 24.96 -18.78 -8.33
CA ALA A 146 25.85 -18.40 -9.43
C ALA A 146 27.29 -18.15 -8.93
N GLU A 147 27.45 -17.46 -7.80
CA GLU A 147 28.76 -17.20 -7.18
C GLU A 147 29.47 -18.49 -6.74
N ALA A 148 28.71 -19.51 -6.33
CA ALA A 148 29.23 -20.84 -6.01
C ALA A 148 29.52 -21.70 -7.25
N GLY A 149 29.21 -21.20 -8.45
CA GLY A 149 29.52 -21.85 -9.72
C GLY A 149 28.47 -22.85 -10.21
N LEU A 150 27.24 -22.84 -9.67
CA LEU A 150 26.14 -23.65 -10.22
C LEU A 150 25.76 -23.14 -11.62
N LYS A 151 25.46 -24.06 -12.52
CA LYS A 151 25.10 -23.80 -13.92
C LYS A 151 23.82 -24.53 -14.31
N VAL A 152 23.17 -24.03 -15.35
CA VAL A 152 22.05 -24.74 -15.99
C VAL A 152 22.53 -26.11 -16.47
N GLY A 153 21.76 -27.16 -16.18
CA GLY A 153 22.09 -28.55 -16.45
C GLY A 153 22.79 -29.30 -15.31
N ASP A 154 23.29 -28.59 -14.28
CA ASP A 154 23.84 -29.25 -13.09
C ASP A 154 22.76 -30.03 -12.34
N ARG A 155 23.15 -31.12 -11.68
CA ARG A 155 22.27 -31.90 -10.80
C ARG A 155 22.70 -31.76 -9.35
N ILE A 156 21.84 -31.20 -8.50
CA ILE A 156 22.06 -31.11 -7.06
C ILE A 156 21.61 -32.44 -6.43
N LEU A 157 22.56 -33.19 -5.87
CA LEU A 157 22.33 -34.54 -5.37
C LEU A 157 22.00 -34.57 -3.88
N ALA A 158 22.68 -33.75 -3.08
CA ALA A 158 22.59 -33.76 -1.63
C ALA A 158 23.10 -32.46 -1.00
N ALA A 159 22.78 -32.24 0.27
CA ALA A 159 23.41 -31.24 1.11
C ALA A 159 24.29 -31.91 2.18
N LYS A 160 25.61 -31.67 2.12
CA LYS A 160 26.56 -32.26 3.06
C LYS A 160 26.40 -31.67 4.45
N GLY A 161 26.48 -32.54 5.47
CA GLY A 161 26.27 -32.18 6.87
C GLY A 161 24.80 -32.13 7.29
N GLU A 162 23.87 -32.36 6.37
CA GLU A 162 22.43 -32.33 6.63
C GLU A 162 21.82 -33.73 6.45
N ALA A 163 21.69 -34.49 7.55
CA ALA A 163 21.28 -35.90 7.49
C ALA A 163 19.93 -36.12 6.77
N GLU A 164 18.97 -35.21 6.98
CA GLU A 164 17.64 -35.22 6.33
C GLU A 164 17.71 -34.98 4.81
N PHE A 165 18.77 -34.33 4.31
CA PHE A 165 18.93 -33.94 2.91
C PHE A 165 20.17 -34.60 2.28
N SER A 166 20.50 -35.80 2.75
CA SER A 166 21.56 -36.66 2.22
C SER A 166 21.26 -37.18 0.80
N LYS A 167 20.02 -37.06 0.35
CA LYS A 167 19.58 -37.22 -1.04
C LYS A 167 18.45 -36.24 -1.31
N LEU A 168 18.55 -35.47 -2.38
CA LEU A 168 17.53 -34.55 -2.86
C LEU A 168 16.87 -35.15 -4.10
N ALA A 169 15.55 -35.32 -4.07
CA ALA A 169 14.76 -35.91 -5.13
C ALA A 169 13.62 -35.00 -5.61
N ALA A 170 13.16 -34.05 -4.78
CA ALA A 170 12.12 -33.10 -5.15
C ALA A 170 12.49 -31.64 -4.85
N PRO A 171 12.07 -30.66 -5.67
CA PRO A 171 12.31 -29.23 -5.42
C PRO A 171 11.82 -28.77 -4.03
N ALA A 172 10.73 -29.38 -3.53
CA ALA A 172 10.19 -29.11 -2.21
C ALA A 172 11.18 -29.44 -1.07
N GLU A 173 12.06 -30.43 -1.25
CA GLU A 173 13.09 -30.78 -0.26
C GLU A 173 14.18 -29.72 -0.18
N LEU A 174 14.62 -29.18 -1.31
CA LEU A 174 15.55 -28.05 -1.34
C LEU A 174 14.92 -26.80 -0.70
N ALA A 175 13.65 -26.51 -0.99
CA ALA A 175 12.92 -25.43 -0.32
C ALA A 175 12.80 -25.66 1.19
N LYS A 176 12.57 -26.90 1.63
CA LYS A 176 12.54 -27.27 3.06
C LYS A 176 13.89 -27.06 3.72
N LEU A 177 14.99 -27.53 3.10
CA LEU A 177 16.35 -27.31 3.56
C LEU A 177 16.65 -25.83 3.75
N LEU A 178 16.38 -25.00 2.74
CA LEU A 178 16.61 -23.55 2.81
C LEU A 178 15.75 -22.87 3.90
N SER A 179 14.57 -23.41 4.19
CA SER A 179 13.72 -22.88 5.26
C SER A 179 14.25 -23.11 6.67
N GLN A 180 15.12 -24.11 6.85
CA GLN A 180 15.84 -24.36 8.11
C GLN A 180 17.12 -23.50 8.25
N LYS A 181 17.51 -22.77 7.20
CA LYS A 181 18.73 -21.94 7.18
C LYS A 181 18.43 -20.45 7.28
N ARG A 182 19.46 -19.67 7.63
CA ARG A 182 19.42 -18.22 7.74
C ARG A 182 20.47 -17.56 6.83
N PRO A 183 20.25 -16.30 6.40
CA PRO A 183 21.25 -15.53 5.70
C PRO A 183 22.60 -15.49 6.45
N GLY A 184 23.70 -15.63 5.72
CA GLY A 184 25.08 -15.69 6.22
C GLY A 184 25.56 -17.09 6.60
N GLN A 185 24.69 -18.09 6.68
CA GLN A 185 25.11 -19.48 6.91
C GLN A 185 25.71 -20.09 5.66
N GLN A 186 26.68 -20.99 5.83
CA GLN A 186 27.24 -21.79 4.75
C GLN A 186 26.40 -23.04 4.52
N LEU A 187 26.28 -23.44 3.25
CA LEU A 187 25.66 -24.68 2.80
C LEU A 187 26.59 -25.34 1.81
N VAL A 188 26.86 -26.64 1.97
CA VAL A 188 27.70 -27.40 1.04
C VAL A 188 26.79 -28.32 0.22
N LEU A 189 26.68 -28.05 -1.07
CA LEU A 189 25.89 -28.84 -2.01
C LEU A 189 26.79 -29.82 -2.75
N GLN A 190 26.38 -31.07 -2.85
CA GLN A 190 27.01 -32.03 -3.75
C GLN A 190 26.35 -31.93 -5.13
N VAL A 191 27.13 -31.58 -6.14
CA VAL A 191 26.65 -31.24 -7.48
C VAL A 191 27.33 -32.13 -8.52
N ALA A 192 26.57 -32.62 -9.50
CA ALA A 192 27.10 -33.33 -10.65
C ALA A 192 26.87 -32.53 -11.94
N SER A 193 27.96 -32.19 -12.63
CA SER A 193 27.94 -31.40 -13.88
C SER A 193 28.27 -32.28 -15.08
N GLY A 194 27.38 -32.37 -16.08
CA GLY A 194 27.70 -32.94 -17.40
C GLY A 194 28.25 -34.38 -17.42
N GLY A 195 27.89 -35.21 -16.43
CA GLY A 195 28.37 -36.60 -16.31
C GLY A 195 29.71 -36.78 -15.59
N ALA A 196 30.31 -35.70 -15.08
CA ALA A 196 31.49 -35.75 -14.22
C ALA A 196 31.17 -36.30 -12.81
N GLU A 197 32.21 -36.73 -12.09
CA GLU A 197 32.11 -37.11 -10.68
C GLU A 197 31.55 -35.94 -9.85
N PRO A 198 30.65 -36.21 -8.87
CA PRO A 198 30.07 -35.15 -8.06
C PRO A 198 31.11 -34.37 -7.27
N ASP A 199 31.05 -33.04 -7.32
CA ASP A 199 31.91 -32.14 -6.57
C ASP A 199 31.14 -31.32 -5.52
N ASP A 200 31.86 -30.79 -4.53
CA ASP A 200 31.27 -30.00 -3.46
C ASP A 200 31.30 -28.51 -3.80
N ARG A 201 30.14 -27.87 -3.70
CA ARG A 201 29.95 -26.42 -3.89
C ARG A 201 29.57 -25.81 -2.56
N THR A 202 30.48 -25.03 -1.97
CA THR A 202 30.18 -24.24 -0.77
C THR A 202 29.50 -22.93 -1.15
N VAL A 203 28.31 -22.69 -0.61
CA VAL A 203 27.50 -21.51 -0.86
C VAL A 203 27.29 -20.74 0.44
N VAL A 204 27.49 -19.42 0.43
CA VAL A 204 27.11 -18.54 1.54
C VAL A 204 25.71 -18.01 1.26
N LEU A 205 24.73 -18.40 2.06
CA LEU A 205 23.34 -18.04 1.83
C LEU A 205 23.14 -16.53 1.99
N GLY A 206 22.49 -15.92 1.00
CA GLY A 206 22.16 -14.49 1.00
C GLY A 206 20.88 -14.17 1.77
N ARG A 207 20.53 -12.88 1.78
CA ARG A 207 19.20 -12.41 2.19
C ARG A 207 18.35 -12.21 0.94
N ARG A 208 17.14 -12.77 0.92
CA ARG A 208 16.25 -12.75 -0.24
C ARG A 208 16.00 -11.31 -0.72
N PRO A 209 16.24 -10.99 -2.02
CA PRO A 209 15.85 -9.70 -2.59
C PRO A 209 14.33 -9.54 -2.56
N LEU A 210 13.84 -8.31 -2.68
CA LEU A 210 12.41 -8.12 -2.90
C LEU A 210 12.05 -8.53 -4.32
N GLU A 211 10.98 -9.30 -4.43
CA GLU A 211 10.43 -9.76 -5.70
C GLU A 211 9.18 -8.95 -6.00
N ILE A 212 9.20 -8.17 -7.09
CA ILE A 212 8.05 -7.36 -7.52
C ILE A 212 7.04 -8.23 -8.26
N MET A 213 7.47 -9.27 -8.94
CA MET A 213 6.61 -10.32 -9.49
C MET A 213 7.12 -11.65 -8.99
N ARG A 214 6.22 -12.49 -8.49
CA ARG A 214 6.51 -13.86 -8.06
C ARG A 214 5.27 -14.73 -8.14
N PRO A 215 5.43 -16.06 -8.21
CA PRO A 215 4.32 -16.99 -8.09
C PRO A 215 3.45 -16.72 -6.86
N GLU A 216 2.13 -16.83 -7.01
CA GLU A 216 1.20 -16.44 -5.95
C GLU A 216 1.27 -17.38 -4.73
N SER A 217 1.68 -18.63 -4.91
CA SER A 217 1.92 -19.55 -3.79
C SER A 217 2.91 -19.00 -2.78
N GLU A 218 3.93 -18.25 -3.22
CA GLU A 218 4.91 -17.66 -2.31
C GLU A 218 4.29 -16.53 -1.49
N ASN A 219 3.38 -15.73 -2.07
CA ASN A 219 2.63 -14.73 -1.32
C ASN A 219 1.66 -15.37 -0.31
N VAL A 220 1.02 -16.48 -0.70
CA VAL A 220 0.07 -17.20 0.15
C VAL A 220 0.79 -17.92 1.29
N GLY A 221 1.90 -18.59 1.00
CA GLY A 221 2.72 -19.29 1.99
C GLY A 221 3.32 -18.40 3.08
N MET A 222 3.41 -17.08 2.85
CA MET A 222 3.80 -16.10 3.88
C MET A 222 2.69 -15.81 4.90
N ARG A 223 1.45 -16.17 4.59
CA ARG A 223 0.26 -15.89 5.41
C ARG A 223 -0.35 -17.15 6.00
N THR A 224 -0.23 -18.27 5.30
CA THR A 224 -0.88 -19.53 5.65
C THR A 224 0.08 -20.70 5.48
N ASP A 225 0.03 -21.65 6.42
CA ASP A 225 0.87 -22.86 6.35
C ASP A 225 0.42 -23.85 5.25
N LYS A 226 -0.75 -23.61 4.65
CA LYS A 226 -1.32 -24.43 3.56
C LYS A 226 -1.68 -23.55 2.38
N LEU A 227 -1.37 -24.03 1.18
CA LEU A 227 -1.86 -23.48 -0.08
C LEU A 227 -3.32 -23.90 -0.29
N PRO A 228 -4.25 -22.96 -0.55
CA PRO A 228 -5.61 -23.28 -0.95
C PRO A 228 -5.62 -24.17 -2.21
N ALA A 229 -6.60 -25.07 -2.31
CA ALA A 229 -6.84 -25.77 -3.57
C ALA A 229 -7.20 -24.75 -4.66
N GLY A 230 -6.63 -24.90 -5.87
CA GLY A 230 -6.94 -24.00 -7.00
C GLY A 230 -6.12 -22.71 -7.10
N VAL A 231 -5.05 -22.54 -6.30
CA VAL A 231 -4.08 -21.45 -6.53
C VAL A 231 -3.46 -21.63 -7.91
N THR A 232 -3.65 -20.65 -8.79
CA THR A 232 -2.98 -20.60 -10.08
C THR A 232 -1.81 -19.63 -10.05
N GLU A 233 -0.82 -19.94 -10.88
CA GLU A 233 0.43 -19.19 -10.94
C GLU A 233 0.76 -18.82 -12.40
N PRO A 234 -0.18 -18.19 -13.14
CA PRO A 234 0.11 -17.82 -14.51
C PRO A 234 1.29 -16.83 -14.53
N PRO A 235 2.27 -17.01 -15.43
CA PRO A 235 3.27 -15.98 -15.69
C PRO A 235 2.60 -14.64 -16.02
N SER A 236 3.31 -13.55 -15.78
CA SER A 236 2.89 -12.23 -16.22
C SER A 236 3.06 -12.07 -17.73
N PHE A 237 2.26 -11.19 -18.34
CA PHE A 237 2.33 -10.84 -19.77
C PHE A 237 1.96 -11.96 -20.73
N LEU A 238 1.02 -12.84 -20.36
CA LEU A 238 0.52 -13.87 -21.27
C LEU A 238 -0.22 -13.26 -22.47
N PHE A 239 0.05 -13.80 -23.65
CA PHE A 239 -0.56 -13.38 -24.90
C PHE A 239 -1.49 -14.49 -25.39
N THR A 240 -2.73 -14.13 -25.73
CA THR A 240 -3.70 -15.07 -26.31
C THR A 240 -4.47 -14.38 -27.44
N LEU A 241 -5.14 -15.15 -28.30
CA LEU A 241 -6.02 -14.60 -29.33
C LEU A 241 -7.48 -14.74 -28.91
N GLU A 242 -8.24 -13.65 -29.02
CA GLU A 242 -9.70 -13.65 -28.86
C GLU A 242 -10.41 -13.94 -30.19
N GLN A 243 -9.83 -13.49 -31.30
CA GLN A 243 -10.33 -13.71 -32.65
C GLN A 243 -9.17 -13.97 -33.60
N LEU A 244 -9.35 -14.89 -34.53
CA LEU A 244 -8.43 -15.18 -35.62
C LEU A 244 -9.22 -15.58 -36.87
N GLY A 245 -9.18 -14.74 -37.91
CA GLY A 245 -10.05 -14.85 -39.08
C GLY A 245 -11.54 -14.79 -38.69
N SER A 246 -12.28 -15.82 -39.08
CA SER A 246 -13.69 -16.02 -38.73
C SER A 246 -13.88 -16.70 -37.36
N GLU A 247 -12.83 -17.30 -36.80
CA GLU A 247 -12.90 -17.94 -35.50
C GLU A 247 -12.83 -16.90 -34.39
N LYS A 248 -13.75 -17.02 -33.45
CA LYS A 248 -13.83 -16.12 -32.30
C LYS A 248 -14.14 -16.94 -31.07
N ILE A 249 -13.52 -16.59 -29.94
CA ILE A 249 -13.92 -17.14 -28.66
C ILE A 249 -15.40 -16.84 -28.49
N LYS A 250 -16.21 -17.89 -28.30
CA LYS A 250 -17.58 -17.72 -27.83
C LYS A 250 -17.49 -17.13 -26.43
N ARG A 251 -17.67 -15.81 -26.33
CA ARG A 251 -17.85 -15.14 -25.05
C ARG A 251 -19.08 -15.78 -24.40
N LEU A 252 -18.87 -16.50 -23.30
CA LEU A 252 -19.97 -17.05 -22.50
C LEU A 252 -20.90 -15.90 -22.11
N ALA A 253 -22.20 -16.06 -22.31
CA ALA A 253 -23.17 -15.06 -21.87
C ALA A 253 -23.10 -14.93 -20.34
N GLU A 254 -23.38 -13.74 -19.77
CA GLU A 254 -23.37 -13.53 -18.31
C GLU A 254 -24.25 -14.52 -17.55
N GLU A 255 -25.27 -15.06 -18.22
CA GLU A 255 -26.22 -16.06 -17.73
C GLU A 255 -25.67 -17.50 -17.76
N GLU A 256 -24.68 -17.78 -18.61
CA GLU A 256 -24.03 -19.09 -18.79
C GLU A 256 -22.81 -19.28 -17.89
N LEU A 257 -22.13 -18.18 -17.51
CA LEU A 257 -20.98 -18.20 -16.59
C LEU A 257 -21.31 -18.94 -15.27
N PRO A 258 -22.43 -18.65 -14.57
CA PRO A 258 -22.75 -19.30 -13.29
C PRO A 258 -23.05 -20.80 -13.40
N LEU A 259 -23.55 -21.27 -14.55
CA LEU A 259 -23.88 -22.69 -14.80
C LEU A 259 -22.63 -23.57 -14.94
N LEU A 260 -21.49 -22.98 -15.31
CA LEU A 260 -20.18 -23.62 -15.40
C LEU A 260 -19.31 -23.40 -14.12
N GLY A 261 -19.85 -22.75 -13.09
CA GLY A 261 -19.10 -22.39 -11.88
C GLY A 261 -18.12 -21.22 -12.08
N VAL A 262 -18.27 -20.47 -13.17
CA VAL A 262 -17.34 -19.44 -13.67
C VAL A 262 -17.97 -18.05 -13.56
N LYS A 263 -17.19 -16.97 -13.47
CA LYS A 263 -17.70 -15.58 -13.54
C LYS A 263 -16.77 -14.66 -14.32
N SER A 264 -17.28 -13.54 -14.84
CA SER A 264 -16.59 -12.57 -15.74
C SER A 264 -15.32 -11.93 -15.17
N TRP A 265 -15.09 -12.07 -13.87
CA TRP A 265 -13.90 -11.59 -13.18
C TRP A 265 -12.78 -12.63 -13.04
N ASP A 266 -13.01 -13.90 -13.41
CA ASP A 266 -12.02 -14.99 -13.30
C ASP A 266 -11.29 -15.23 -14.63
N VAL A 267 -10.00 -14.90 -14.68
CA VAL A 267 -9.15 -15.09 -15.87
C VAL A 267 -9.06 -16.56 -16.29
N ARG A 268 -9.10 -17.48 -15.32
CA ARG A 268 -8.90 -18.92 -15.53
C ARG A 268 -10.02 -19.55 -16.36
N ALA A 269 -11.12 -18.82 -16.49
CA ALA A 269 -12.31 -19.32 -17.12
C ALA A 269 -12.54 -18.77 -18.53
N GLU A 270 -11.62 -17.93 -19.04
CA GLU A 270 -11.65 -17.53 -20.43
C GLU A 270 -10.77 -18.49 -21.27
N PRO A 271 -11.38 -19.34 -22.13
CA PRO A 271 -10.66 -20.31 -22.94
C PRO A 271 -9.74 -19.62 -23.95
N GLU A 272 -8.86 -20.40 -24.58
CA GLU A 272 -8.21 -20.00 -25.82
C GLU A 272 -9.07 -20.41 -27.03
N LEU A 273 -8.75 -19.90 -28.22
CA LEU A 273 -9.34 -20.42 -29.46
C LEU A 273 -8.99 -21.91 -29.58
N ALA A 274 -9.95 -22.72 -30.05
CA ALA A 274 -9.73 -24.14 -30.24
C ALA A 274 -8.54 -24.36 -31.20
N GLY A 275 -7.62 -25.27 -30.86
CA GLY A 275 -6.40 -25.50 -31.64
C GLY A 275 -5.29 -24.45 -31.48
N VAL A 276 -5.56 -23.32 -30.80
CA VAL A 276 -4.61 -22.21 -30.61
C VAL A 276 -4.17 -22.17 -29.15
N ALA A 277 -3.24 -23.06 -28.79
CA ALA A 277 -2.64 -23.09 -27.46
C ALA A 277 -1.47 -22.09 -27.37
N LEU A 278 -1.71 -20.88 -26.88
CA LEU A 278 -0.67 -19.85 -26.68
C LEU A 278 -0.30 -19.67 -25.21
N ARG A 279 -1.23 -19.92 -24.28
CA ARG A 279 -1.07 -19.69 -22.85
C ARG A 279 -0.24 -20.77 -22.16
N ASP A 280 -0.64 -22.02 -22.37
CA ASP A 280 -0.15 -23.16 -21.58
C ASP A 280 0.89 -24.01 -22.32
N SER A 281 1.14 -23.71 -23.60
CA SER A 281 2.11 -24.42 -24.43
C SER A 281 3.51 -23.78 -24.38
N ASN A 282 4.54 -24.57 -24.66
CA ASN A 282 5.90 -24.08 -24.82
C ASN A 282 6.08 -23.34 -26.16
N TRP A 283 6.74 -22.20 -26.09
CA TRP A 283 7.20 -21.40 -27.22
C TRP A 283 8.67 -21.74 -27.52
N GLU A 284 9.06 -21.59 -28.78
CA GLU A 284 10.45 -21.77 -29.20
C GLU A 284 11.28 -20.56 -28.75
N ILE A 285 12.45 -20.78 -28.15
CA ILE A 285 13.40 -19.72 -27.86
C ILE A 285 14.24 -19.48 -29.11
N GLU A 286 13.94 -18.41 -29.86
CA GLU A 286 14.59 -18.10 -31.13
C GLU A 286 16.00 -17.51 -30.92
N ALA A 287 16.12 -16.60 -29.96
CA ALA A 287 17.38 -15.94 -29.65
C ALA A 287 17.38 -15.50 -28.18
N ARG A 288 18.56 -15.56 -27.54
CA ARG A 288 18.77 -15.00 -26.21
C ARG A 288 20.21 -14.50 -26.04
N ASP A 289 20.33 -13.44 -25.27
CA ASP A 289 21.59 -12.89 -24.76
C ASP A 289 21.37 -12.43 -23.29
N GLU A 290 22.34 -11.73 -22.70
CA GLU A 290 22.25 -11.27 -21.30
C GLU A 290 21.18 -10.18 -21.06
N THR A 291 20.79 -9.47 -22.12
CA THR A 291 19.87 -8.33 -22.12
C THR A 291 18.50 -8.64 -22.72
N SER A 292 18.39 -9.66 -23.57
CA SER A 292 17.20 -9.91 -24.36
C SER A 292 16.90 -11.39 -24.60
N VAL A 293 15.62 -11.71 -24.77
CA VAL A 293 15.15 -13.03 -25.19
C VAL A 293 13.97 -12.88 -26.15
N SER A 294 13.96 -13.69 -27.21
CA SER A 294 12.87 -13.76 -28.19
C SER A 294 12.23 -15.15 -28.15
N PHE A 295 10.92 -15.19 -27.91
CA PHE A 295 10.11 -16.40 -27.97
C PHE A 295 9.24 -16.37 -29.22
N ARG A 296 9.10 -17.51 -29.89
CA ARG A 296 8.36 -17.66 -31.14
C ARG A 296 7.32 -18.76 -31.02
N LYS A 297 6.12 -18.49 -31.52
CA LYS A 297 5.07 -19.49 -31.69
C LYS A 297 4.48 -19.40 -33.09
N ARG A 298 4.53 -20.52 -33.80
CA ARG A 298 3.88 -20.68 -35.11
C ARG A 298 2.51 -21.30 -34.94
N LEU A 299 1.55 -20.81 -35.71
CA LEU A 299 0.20 -21.34 -35.85
C LEU A 299 0.00 -21.76 -37.31
N PRO A 300 0.51 -22.95 -37.71
CA PRO A 300 0.53 -23.41 -39.10
C PRO A 300 -0.82 -23.35 -39.78
N GLU A 301 -1.87 -23.78 -39.09
CA GLU A 301 -3.25 -23.85 -39.59
C GLU A 301 -3.82 -22.49 -39.99
N HIS A 302 -3.27 -21.40 -39.44
CA HIS A 302 -3.73 -20.03 -39.70
C HIS A 302 -2.70 -19.18 -40.45
N SER A 303 -1.54 -19.74 -40.82
CA SER A 303 -0.42 -19.01 -41.43
C SER A 303 0.05 -17.78 -40.64
N ILE A 304 -0.08 -17.83 -39.31
CA ILE A 304 0.33 -16.77 -38.39
C ILE A 304 1.51 -17.22 -37.54
N GLU A 305 2.46 -16.33 -37.34
CA GLU A 305 3.55 -16.48 -36.38
C GLU A 305 3.52 -15.30 -35.40
N VAL A 306 3.69 -15.59 -34.12
CA VAL A 306 3.78 -14.58 -33.06
C VAL A 306 5.16 -14.65 -32.43
N ILE A 307 5.83 -13.51 -32.32
CA ILE A 307 7.13 -13.36 -31.68
C ILE A 307 6.99 -12.38 -30.52
N LYS A 308 7.47 -12.78 -29.34
CA LYS A 308 7.56 -11.93 -28.15
C LYS A 308 9.02 -11.71 -27.81
N ARG A 309 9.48 -10.47 -27.85
CA ARG A 309 10.84 -10.11 -27.47
C ARG A 309 10.82 -9.28 -26.20
N TYR A 310 11.57 -9.74 -25.21
CA TYR A 310 11.80 -9.01 -23.97
C TYR A 310 13.21 -8.43 -23.98
N ARG A 311 13.37 -7.18 -23.56
CA ARG A 311 14.69 -6.54 -23.41
C ARG A 311 14.77 -5.71 -22.13
N LEU A 312 15.89 -5.84 -21.41
CA LEU A 312 16.17 -5.04 -20.22
C LEU A 312 16.84 -3.71 -20.56
N GLU A 313 16.53 -2.69 -19.77
CA GLU A 313 17.23 -1.42 -19.80
C GLU A 313 18.52 -1.50 -18.97
N GLU A 314 19.66 -1.23 -19.61
CA GLU A 314 20.97 -1.13 -18.96
C GLU A 314 21.16 0.26 -18.34
N VAL A 315 21.71 0.31 -17.13
CA VAL A 315 22.14 1.56 -16.48
C VAL A 315 23.57 1.88 -16.92
N PRO A 316 23.82 3.08 -17.51
CA PRO A 316 25.16 3.53 -17.83
C PRO A 316 26.09 3.49 -16.61
N ALA A 317 27.36 3.15 -16.83
CA ALA A 317 28.33 2.94 -15.75
C ALA A 317 28.51 4.18 -14.84
N ASP A 318 28.39 5.39 -15.40
CA ASP A 318 28.45 6.67 -14.68
C ASP A 318 27.17 6.96 -13.86
N GLN A 319 26.06 6.28 -14.16
CA GLN A 319 24.77 6.45 -13.50
C GLN A 319 24.45 5.36 -12.48
N LEU A 320 25.32 4.38 -12.24
CA LEU A 320 25.06 3.27 -11.30
C LEU A 320 24.75 3.74 -9.87
N SER A 321 25.36 4.85 -9.43
CA SER A 321 25.06 5.48 -8.13
C SER A 321 23.79 6.34 -8.14
N ASN A 322 23.31 6.77 -9.32
CA ASN A 322 22.07 7.54 -9.45
C ASN A 322 20.87 6.61 -9.28
N GLN A 323 20.29 6.65 -8.09
CA GLN A 323 19.22 5.75 -7.74
C GLN A 323 17.89 6.10 -8.42
N ASP A 324 17.75 7.30 -9.00
CA ASP A 324 16.56 7.75 -9.74
C ASP A 324 16.69 7.54 -11.25
N TYR A 325 17.84 7.03 -11.72
CA TYR A 325 18.01 6.68 -13.12
C TYR A 325 17.02 5.58 -13.53
N PRO A 326 16.34 5.72 -14.69
CA PRO A 326 15.41 4.70 -15.18
C PRO A 326 16.18 3.43 -15.59
N GLY A 327 16.17 2.42 -14.72
CA GLY A 327 16.76 1.10 -14.97
C GLY A 327 15.92 -0.06 -14.44
N TYR A 328 14.63 0.20 -14.18
CA TYR A 328 13.64 -0.77 -13.72
C TYR A 328 12.65 -1.13 -14.85
N GLY A 329 12.98 -0.72 -16.08
CA GLY A 329 12.21 -0.96 -17.29
C GLY A 329 12.52 -2.31 -17.95
N LEU A 330 11.48 -2.95 -18.45
CA LEU A 330 11.52 -4.13 -19.33
C LEU A 330 10.69 -3.78 -20.57
N SER A 331 11.27 -3.82 -21.77
CA SER A 331 10.48 -3.71 -23.00
C SER A 331 9.90 -5.06 -23.37
N LEU A 332 8.67 -5.06 -23.86
CA LEU A 332 8.00 -6.20 -24.48
C LEU A 332 7.55 -5.78 -25.88
N ASP A 333 8.20 -6.34 -26.90
CA ASP A 333 7.80 -6.20 -28.29
C ASP A 333 7.03 -7.44 -28.73
N ILE A 334 5.85 -7.25 -29.31
CA ILE A 334 5.00 -8.30 -29.85
C ILE A 334 4.92 -8.09 -31.36
N GLU A 335 5.50 -9.01 -32.12
CA GLU A 335 5.42 -9.05 -33.58
C GLU A 335 4.45 -10.16 -33.99
N ILE A 336 3.50 -9.83 -34.85
CA ILE A 336 2.57 -10.79 -35.44
C ILE A 336 2.77 -10.77 -36.95
N ARG A 337 3.23 -11.90 -37.49
CA ARG A 337 3.54 -12.05 -38.90
C ARG A 337 2.51 -12.94 -39.58
N ASN A 338 1.99 -12.45 -40.69
CA ASN A 338 1.21 -13.27 -41.62
C ASN A 338 2.15 -13.77 -42.72
N TYR A 339 2.41 -15.08 -42.75
CA TYR A 339 3.23 -15.70 -43.80
C TYR A 339 2.38 -16.44 -44.84
N GLY A 340 1.06 -16.30 -44.79
CA GLY A 340 0.14 -16.82 -45.79
C GLY A 340 -0.03 -15.89 -46.99
N GLU A 341 -0.86 -16.33 -47.93
CA GLU A 341 -1.15 -15.60 -49.18
C GLU A 341 -2.39 -14.69 -49.08
N GLN A 342 -3.17 -14.80 -48.00
CA GLN A 342 -4.40 -14.04 -47.78
C GLN A 342 -4.27 -13.09 -46.59
N GLU A 343 -5.05 -12.02 -46.58
CA GLU A 343 -5.17 -11.16 -45.39
C GLU A 343 -5.77 -11.95 -44.21
N SER A 344 -5.33 -11.63 -43.00
CA SER A 344 -5.89 -12.19 -41.78
C SER A 344 -6.32 -11.07 -40.83
N SER A 345 -7.42 -11.30 -40.12
CA SER A 345 -7.91 -10.39 -39.09
C SER A 345 -7.77 -11.06 -37.73
N LEU A 346 -7.30 -10.35 -36.71
CA LEU A 346 -7.21 -10.89 -35.36
C LEU A 346 -7.49 -9.87 -34.27
N VAL A 347 -7.85 -10.36 -33.10
CA VAL A 347 -7.94 -9.61 -31.85
C VAL A 347 -7.11 -10.35 -30.83
N TYR A 348 -6.12 -9.70 -30.21
CA TYR A 348 -5.33 -10.31 -29.16
C TYR A 348 -5.73 -9.81 -27.77
N ARG A 349 -5.41 -10.63 -26.77
CA ARG A 349 -5.46 -10.28 -25.35
C ARG A 349 -4.05 -10.34 -24.78
N LEU A 350 -3.68 -9.33 -23.99
CA LEU A 350 -2.42 -9.27 -23.26
C LEU A 350 -2.70 -9.08 -21.77
N ASP A 351 -2.30 -10.06 -20.96
CA ASP A 351 -2.42 -9.96 -19.51
C ASP A 351 -1.32 -9.09 -18.91
N GLY A 352 -1.61 -8.50 -17.75
CA GLY A 352 -0.69 -7.63 -17.05
C GLY A 352 0.18 -8.31 -16.02
N PRO A 353 0.96 -7.48 -15.30
CA PRO A 353 1.80 -7.98 -14.22
C PRO A 353 0.93 -8.54 -13.09
N ASN A 354 1.39 -9.61 -12.47
CA ASN A 354 0.71 -10.22 -11.33
C ASN A 354 1.68 -10.70 -10.25
N GLY A 355 1.14 -11.13 -9.11
CA GLY A 355 1.94 -11.73 -8.06
C GLY A 355 2.76 -10.73 -7.24
N LEU A 356 2.40 -9.44 -7.28
CA LEU A 356 3.05 -8.40 -6.49
C LEU A 356 3.10 -8.76 -4.99
N PRO A 357 4.12 -8.30 -4.26
CA PRO A 357 4.26 -8.66 -2.85
C PRO A 357 3.15 -8.03 -2.01
N THR A 358 2.54 -8.84 -1.14
CA THR A 358 1.51 -8.40 -0.18
C THR A 358 2.12 -7.79 1.09
N GLU A 359 3.20 -7.01 0.92
CA GLU A 359 4.03 -6.50 2.02
C GLU A 359 3.21 -5.97 3.20
N GLY A 360 3.62 -6.34 4.40
CA GLY A 360 2.91 -5.94 5.61
C GLY A 360 1.48 -6.46 5.72
N TRP A 361 1.15 -7.62 5.15
CA TRP A 361 -0.20 -8.19 5.07
C TRP A 361 -1.08 -8.06 6.33
N TRP A 362 -0.51 -8.06 7.54
CA TRP A 362 -1.23 -7.93 8.80
C TRP A 362 -1.40 -6.48 9.33
N TYR A 363 -0.62 -5.51 8.85
CA TYR A 363 -0.67 -4.10 9.27
C TYR A 363 -0.91 -3.09 8.15
N ALA A 364 -0.55 -3.43 6.91
CA ALA A 364 -0.64 -2.56 5.76
C ALA A 364 -2.10 -2.19 5.51
N ASN A 365 -2.36 -0.89 5.49
CA ASN A 365 -3.67 -0.31 5.21
C ASN A 365 -3.46 0.79 4.19
N LYS A 366 -3.64 0.44 2.91
CA LYS A 366 -3.64 1.42 1.82
C LYS A 366 -4.97 2.16 1.87
N ILE A 367 -4.91 3.48 1.79
CA ILE A 367 -6.14 4.28 1.63
C ILE A 367 -6.19 4.69 0.16
N SER A 368 -7.26 4.29 -0.50
CA SER A 368 -7.48 4.55 -1.92
C SER A 368 -7.64 6.04 -2.22
N ARG A 369 -7.57 6.38 -3.50
CA ARG A 369 -7.87 7.74 -4.01
C ARG A 369 -9.28 8.22 -3.64
N ASN A 370 -10.21 7.29 -3.47
CA ASN A 370 -11.61 7.54 -3.09
C ASN A 370 -11.82 7.59 -1.57
N TRP A 371 -10.73 7.57 -0.78
CA TRP A 371 -10.77 7.62 0.68
C TRP A 371 -11.46 6.42 1.33
N SER A 372 -11.56 5.31 0.60
CA SER A 372 -11.91 3.99 1.11
C SER A 372 -10.66 3.19 1.49
N ALA A 373 -10.83 2.10 2.24
CA ALA A 373 -9.77 1.10 2.37
C ALA A 373 -9.47 0.50 0.99
N GLY A 374 -8.22 0.60 0.54
CA GLY A 374 -7.73 -0.07 -0.66
C GLY A 374 -7.33 -1.52 -0.38
N GLY A 375 -7.07 -2.29 -1.43
CA GLY A 375 -6.41 -3.58 -1.30
C GLY A 375 -4.93 -3.44 -1.02
N LEU A 376 -4.26 -4.58 -0.81
CA LEU A 376 -2.80 -4.60 -0.77
C LEU A 376 -2.20 -4.47 -2.18
N ARG A 377 -2.97 -4.86 -3.19
CA ARG A 377 -2.64 -4.83 -4.61
C ARG A 377 -3.87 -4.33 -5.34
N ASP A 378 -3.78 -3.11 -5.87
CA ASP A 378 -4.87 -2.51 -6.63
C ASP A 378 -4.49 -2.45 -8.10
N VAL A 379 -5.47 -2.55 -8.98
CA VAL A 379 -5.25 -2.24 -10.40
C VAL A 379 -5.30 -0.73 -10.58
N VAL A 380 -4.27 -0.17 -11.21
CA VAL A 380 -4.16 1.26 -11.51
C VAL A 380 -4.12 1.49 -13.01
N ALA A 381 -4.79 2.53 -13.48
CA ALA A 381 -4.81 2.87 -14.89
C ALA A 381 -4.85 4.38 -15.10
N ARG A 382 -4.26 4.85 -16.19
CA ARG A 382 -4.29 6.25 -16.62
C ARG A 382 -4.67 6.33 -18.08
N TYR A 383 -5.68 7.14 -18.37
CA TYR A 383 -6.13 7.46 -19.71
C TYR A 383 -5.87 8.92 -20.04
N GLU A 384 -5.78 9.20 -21.33
CA GLU A 384 -5.76 10.55 -21.85
C GLU A 384 -7.00 11.34 -21.36
N GLY A 385 -6.81 12.62 -21.04
CA GLY A 385 -7.84 13.50 -20.48
C GLY A 385 -8.43 13.14 -19.10
N GLY A 386 -8.14 11.94 -18.56
CA GLY A 386 -8.72 11.45 -17.31
C GLY A 386 -7.97 11.89 -16.04
N ASN A 387 -8.25 11.21 -14.93
CA ASN A 387 -7.36 11.12 -13.76
C ASN A 387 -6.89 9.66 -13.62
N THR A 388 -5.86 9.40 -12.82
CA THR A 388 -5.47 8.03 -12.48
C THR A 388 -6.62 7.33 -11.74
N VAL A 389 -7.05 6.20 -12.30
CA VAL A 389 -8.03 5.28 -11.72
C VAL A 389 -7.28 4.26 -10.86
N GLN A 390 -7.84 3.93 -9.71
CA GLN A 390 -7.34 2.90 -8.81
C GLN A 390 -8.52 2.08 -8.32
N VAL A 391 -8.48 0.77 -8.55
CA VAL A 391 -9.57 -0.15 -8.24
C VAL A 391 -9.04 -1.27 -7.37
N GLY A 392 -9.73 -1.47 -6.24
CA GLY A 392 -9.35 -2.49 -5.27
C GLY A 392 -9.82 -3.88 -5.67
N PRO A 393 -9.17 -4.94 -5.16
CA PRO A 393 -9.50 -6.32 -5.46
C PRO A 393 -10.92 -6.70 -5.04
N ILE A 394 -11.42 -6.10 -3.95
CA ILE A 394 -12.79 -6.31 -3.46
C ILE A 394 -13.83 -5.83 -4.49
N ASP A 395 -13.57 -4.72 -5.17
CA ASP A 395 -14.50 -4.18 -6.17
C ASP A 395 -14.47 -5.06 -7.44
N ILE A 396 -13.29 -5.55 -7.82
CA ILE A 396 -13.11 -6.48 -8.96
C ILE A 396 -13.88 -7.79 -8.72
N ILE A 397 -13.69 -8.47 -7.58
CA ILE A 397 -14.37 -9.75 -7.29
C ILE A 397 -15.88 -9.60 -7.01
N LYS A 398 -16.35 -8.37 -6.76
CA LYS A 398 -17.78 -8.07 -6.68
C LYS A 398 -18.42 -7.93 -8.06
N GLY A 399 -17.62 -7.77 -9.12
CA GLY A 399 -18.11 -7.50 -10.47
C GLY A 399 -18.69 -6.10 -10.63
N SER A 400 -18.37 -5.16 -9.73
CA SER A 400 -18.86 -3.78 -9.79
C SER A 400 -18.01 -2.86 -10.66
N VAL A 401 -17.09 -3.43 -11.43
CA VAL A 401 -16.09 -2.70 -12.22
C VAL A 401 -16.37 -2.98 -13.69
N GLU A 402 -16.83 -1.97 -14.40
CA GLU A 402 -17.01 -2.06 -15.85
C GLU A 402 -15.65 -2.01 -16.57
N PRO A 403 -15.50 -2.75 -17.68
CA PRO A 403 -14.34 -2.59 -18.54
C PRO A 403 -14.20 -1.15 -19.03
N MET A 404 -12.96 -0.67 -19.10
CA MET A 404 -12.69 0.66 -19.63
C MET A 404 -12.42 0.58 -21.13
N GLN A 405 -13.23 1.31 -21.92
CA GLN A 405 -13.23 1.26 -23.38
C GLN A 405 -13.18 2.67 -23.99
N GLY A 406 -12.72 2.74 -25.24
CA GLY A 406 -12.89 3.94 -26.08
C GLY A 406 -12.08 5.17 -25.66
N ARG A 407 -11.04 5.01 -24.83
CA ARG A 407 -10.11 6.09 -24.47
C ARG A 407 -8.66 5.64 -24.64
N PRO A 408 -7.78 6.51 -25.16
CA PRO A 408 -6.37 6.14 -25.29
C PRO A 408 -5.72 5.91 -23.94
N LEU A 409 -5.17 4.70 -23.78
CA LEU A 409 -4.48 4.26 -22.58
C LEU A 409 -3.06 4.83 -22.54
N ALA A 410 -2.69 5.46 -21.42
CA ALA A 410 -1.32 5.90 -21.13
C ALA A 410 -0.55 4.81 -20.38
N PHE A 411 -1.12 4.29 -19.28
CA PHE A 411 -0.55 3.14 -18.57
C PHE A 411 -1.62 2.35 -17.81
N ILE A 412 -1.34 1.07 -17.56
CA ILE A 412 -2.14 0.20 -16.67
C ILE A 412 -1.24 -0.79 -15.93
N GLY A 413 -1.64 -1.26 -14.75
CA GLY A 413 -0.93 -2.33 -14.07
C GLY A 413 -1.40 -2.53 -12.64
N VAL A 414 -0.53 -3.10 -11.81
CA VAL A 414 -0.81 -3.41 -10.41
C VAL A 414 0.07 -2.56 -9.50
N ASP A 415 -0.54 -1.96 -8.48
CA ASP A 415 0.08 -1.06 -7.53
C ASP A 415 -0.03 -1.58 -6.11
N ALA A 416 1.12 -1.90 -5.50
CA ALA A 416 1.25 -2.24 -4.09
C ALA A 416 1.51 -0.97 -3.26
N GLN A 417 1.86 -1.09 -1.97
CA GLN A 417 2.08 0.10 -1.14
C GLN A 417 3.32 0.91 -1.56
N TYR A 418 4.47 0.25 -1.75
CA TYR A 418 5.77 0.90 -2.04
C TYR A 418 6.33 0.60 -3.43
N PHE A 419 5.73 -0.36 -4.14
CA PHE A 419 6.20 -0.83 -5.44
C PHE A 419 5.03 -0.90 -6.41
N SER A 420 5.33 -0.80 -7.69
CA SER A 420 4.34 -0.93 -8.76
C SER A 420 4.94 -1.72 -9.91
N ALA A 421 4.07 -2.44 -10.61
CA ALA A 421 4.37 -2.97 -11.91
C ALA A 421 3.33 -2.45 -12.90
N VAL A 422 3.76 -1.70 -13.90
CA VAL A 422 2.84 -1.07 -14.87
C VAL A 422 3.38 -1.19 -16.27
N MET A 423 2.47 -1.41 -17.22
CA MET A 423 2.75 -1.39 -18.65
C MET A 423 2.30 -0.07 -19.26
N MET A 424 3.11 0.45 -20.17
CA MET A 424 2.88 1.64 -20.98
C MET A 424 2.96 1.21 -22.44
N PRO A 425 1.88 1.30 -23.22
CA PRO A 425 1.97 1.07 -24.66
C PRO A 425 2.89 2.11 -25.31
N SER A 426 3.89 1.65 -26.06
CA SER A 426 4.86 2.48 -26.76
C SER A 426 4.31 2.89 -28.12
N LYS A 427 3.71 4.08 -28.19
CA LYS A 427 3.02 4.64 -29.36
C LYS A 427 3.79 5.83 -29.91
N ASP A 428 3.52 6.20 -31.15
CA ASP A 428 4.00 7.45 -31.75
C ASP A 428 3.30 8.65 -31.10
N SER A 429 1.98 8.55 -30.91
CA SER A 429 1.17 9.50 -30.15
C SER A 429 0.30 8.77 -29.12
N LEU A 430 0.03 9.42 -27.98
CA LEU A 430 -0.89 8.87 -26.99
C LEU A 430 -2.29 8.61 -27.55
N SER A 431 -2.73 9.44 -28.52
CA SER A 431 -4.01 9.32 -29.20
C SER A 431 -4.14 8.05 -30.03
N ASP A 432 -3.04 7.42 -30.41
CA ASP A 432 -3.05 6.21 -31.23
C ASP A 432 -3.62 5.07 -30.38
N GLN A 433 -4.65 4.42 -30.89
CA GLN A 433 -5.40 3.44 -30.12
C GLN A 433 -5.44 2.12 -30.88
N TRP A 434 -4.60 1.16 -30.50
CA TRP A 434 -4.76 -0.25 -30.88
C TRP A 434 -5.37 -1.10 -29.77
N ILE A 435 -5.58 -0.52 -28.58
CA ILE A 435 -6.25 -1.16 -27.43
C ILE A 435 -7.68 -0.67 -27.37
N ASP A 436 -8.62 -1.58 -27.56
CA ASP A 436 -10.05 -1.29 -27.49
C ASP A 436 -10.54 -1.23 -26.05
N GLU A 437 -10.11 -2.23 -25.26
CA GLU A 437 -10.64 -2.50 -23.93
C GLU A 437 -9.52 -2.84 -22.95
N ALA A 438 -9.65 -2.33 -21.72
CA ALA A 438 -8.85 -2.73 -20.57
C ALA A 438 -9.75 -3.26 -19.46
N ARG A 439 -9.62 -4.56 -19.16
CA ARG A 439 -10.34 -5.25 -18.09
C ARG A 439 -9.48 -5.35 -16.84
N MET A 440 -10.14 -5.32 -15.68
CA MET A 440 -9.53 -5.59 -14.38
C MET A 440 -10.05 -6.93 -13.89
N VAL A 441 -9.15 -7.85 -13.58
CA VAL A 441 -9.50 -9.27 -13.44
C VAL A 441 -8.81 -9.88 -12.23
N SER A 442 -9.43 -10.90 -11.65
CA SER A 442 -8.89 -11.71 -10.55
C SER A 442 -8.20 -12.95 -11.11
N LEU A 443 -7.06 -13.29 -10.52
CA LEU A 443 -6.37 -14.57 -10.75
C LEU A 443 -6.63 -15.57 -9.64
N SER A 444 -7.21 -15.15 -8.52
CA SER A 444 -7.57 -16.03 -7.41
C SER A 444 -9.07 -16.32 -7.37
N GLU A 445 -9.41 -17.44 -6.76
CA GLU A 445 -10.80 -17.74 -6.39
C GLU A 445 -11.36 -16.66 -5.47
N LYS A 446 -12.64 -16.36 -5.70
CA LYS A 446 -13.37 -15.44 -4.83
C LYS A 446 -13.52 -16.08 -3.44
N PRO A 447 -13.10 -15.39 -2.37
CA PRO A 447 -13.34 -15.86 -1.02
C PRO A 447 -14.85 -16.05 -0.74
N ASN A 448 -15.16 -16.91 0.22
CA ASN A 448 -16.53 -17.11 0.70
C ASN A 448 -17.19 -15.77 1.08
N SER A 449 -18.50 -15.65 0.87
CA SER A 449 -19.23 -14.39 1.05
C SER A 449 -19.04 -13.73 2.42
N LYS A 450 -18.90 -14.53 3.48
CA LYS A 450 -18.61 -14.08 4.85
C LYS A 450 -17.18 -13.53 5.05
N GLU A 451 -16.26 -13.90 4.17
CA GLU A 451 -14.82 -13.60 4.25
C GLU A 451 -14.37 -12.55 3.22
N VAL A 452 -15.23 -12.15 2.28
CA VAL A 452 -14.88 -11.15 1.23
C VAL A 452 -14.31 -9.87 1.83
N GLY A 453 -14.86 -9.39 2.96
CA GLY A 453 -14.37 -8.15 3.60
C GLY A 453 -12.98 -8.28 4.23
N THR A 454 -12.59 -9.49 4.65
CA THR A 454 -11.32 -9.73 5.35
C THR A 454 -10.26 -10.33 4.44
N GLN A 455 -10.62 -11.31 3.63
CA GLN A 455 -9.74 -12.05 2.70
C GLN A 455 -9.69 -11.42 1.30
N GLY A 456 -10.75 -10.70 0.88
CA GLY A 456 -10.82 -10.11 -0.46
C GLY A 456 -9.71 -9.09 -0.76
N ARG A 457 -9.11 -8.48 0.27
CA ARG A 457 -7.96 -7.55 0.10
C ARG A 457 -6.65 -8.23 -0.31
N PHE A 458 -6.56 -9.55 -0.18
CA PHE A 458 -5.37 -10.34 -0.53
C PHE A 458 -5.47 -10.99 -1.91
N VAL A 459 -6.64 -10.94 -2.56
CA VAL A 459 -6.86 -11.55 -3.88
C VAL A 459 -5.80 -11.04 -4.87
N ASN A 460 -5.22 -11.97 -5.64
CA ASN A 460 -4.30 -11.63 -6.73
C ASN A 460 -5.11 -11.07 -7.90
N VAL A 461 -4.78 -9.86 -8.31
CA VAL A 461 -5.47 -9.15 -9.39
C VAL A 461 -4.46 -8.74 -10.45
N THR A 462 -4.92 -8.66 -11.69
CA THR A 462 -4.17 -8.14 -12.82
C THR A 462 -5.10 -7.34 -13.73
N CYS A 463 -4.55 -6.84 -14.83
CA CYS A 463 -5.29 -6.24 -15.92
C CYS A 463 -5.19 -7.10 -17.17
N ARG A 464 -6.15 -6.96 -18.07
CA ARG A 464 -6.15 -7.61 -19.39
C ARG A 464 -6.46 -6.55 -20.43
N LEU A 465 -5.54 -6.37 -21.37
CA LEU A 465 -5.73 -5.52 -22.53
C LEU A 465 -6.30 -6.35 -23.68
N VAL A 466 -7.27 -5.81 -24.39
CA VAL A 466 -7.83 -6.40 -25.61
C VAL A 466 -7.61 -5.41 -26.75
N SER A 467 -7.04 -5.89 -27.86
CA SER A 467 -6.77 -5.04 -29.01
C SER A 467 -8.06 -4.66 -29.73
N GLN A 468 -8.01 -3.60 -30.54
CA GLN A 468 -8.96 -3.41 -31.63
C GLN A 468 -8.82 -4.56 -32.65
N PRO A 469 -9.81 -4.77 -33.54
CA PRO A 469 -9.63 -5.68 -34.68
C PRO A 469 -8.46 -5.24 -35.56
N LEU A 470 -7.44 -6.08 -35.65
CA LEU A 470 -6.22 -5.83 -36.41
C LEU A 470 -6.31 -6.57 -37.73
N ARG A 471 -5.98 -5.90 -38.83
CA ARG A 471 -5.84 -6.51 -40.16
C ARG A 471 -4.36 -6.60 -40.50
N ILE A 472 -3.92 -7.78 -40.95
CA ILE A 472 -2.53 -8.07 -41.32
C ILE A 472 -2.53 -8.60 -42.75
N GLU A 473 -1.99 -7.82 -43.67
CA GLU A 473 -1.85 -8.19 -45.07
C GLU A 473 -0.94 -9.42 -45.24
N ALA A 474 -1.11 -10.15 -46.35
CA ALA A 474 -0.27 -11.29 -46.69
C ALA A 474 1.22 -10.89 -46.73
N GLY A 475 2.09 -11.67 -46.09
CA GLY A 475 3.52 -11.41 -46.00
C GLY A 475 3.93 -10.26 -45.06
N SER A 476 2.98 -9.53 -44.47
CA SER A 476 3.27 -8.37 -43.62
C SER A 476 3.50 -8.76 -42.15
N THR A 477 4.08 -7.84 -41.39
CA THR A 477 4.33 -7.96 -39.95
C THR A 477 3.75 -6.76 -39.23
N LEU A 478 2.97 -6.99 -38.19
CA LEU A 478 2.47 -5.98 -37.28
C LEU A 478 3.29 -6.01 -35.99
N SER A 479 3.72 -4.84 -35.50
CA SER A 479 4.51 -4.73 -34.28
C SER A 479 3.82 -3.82 -33.27
N HIS A 480 3.67 -4.31 -32.03
CA HIS A 480 3.23 -3.50 -30.89
C HIS A 480 4.23 -3.62 -29.75
N SER A 481 4.63 -2.49 -29.20
CA SER A 481 5.64 -2.42 -28.14
C SER A 481 5.05 -1.89 -26.85
N TYR A 482 5.57 -2.39 -25.73
CA TYR A 482 5.19 -2.01 -24.38
C TYR A 482 6.43 -1.77 -23.53
N GLN A 483 6.48 -0.64 -22.82
CA GLN A 483 7.45 -0.41 -21.76
C GLN A 483 6.84 -0.81 -20.41
N ILE A 484 7.49 -1.70 -19.69
CA ILE A 484 7.01 -2.23 -18.41
C ILE A 484 7.92 -1.69 -17.30
N PHE A 485 7.38 -0.89 -16.40
CA PHE A 485 8.08 -0.48 -15.18
C PHE A 485 7.85 -1.51 -14.08
N THR A 486 8.92 -1.93 -13.40
CA THR A 486 8.88 -2.89 -12.28
C THR A 486 9.78 -2.41 -11.15
N GLY A 487 9.33 -1.43 -10.36
CA GLY A 487 10.23 -0.74 -9.45
C GLY A 487 9.59 -0.09 -8.22
N PRO A 488 10.43 0.55 -7.39
CA PRO A 488 10.00 1.30 -6.20
C PRO A 488 9.30 2.60 -6.60
N LYS A 489 8.33 3.03 -5.79
CA LYS A 489 7.61 4.29 -5.99
C LYS A 489 8.37 5.49 -5.43
N ARG A 490 9.41 5.91 -6.16
CA ARG A 490 10.16 7.13 -5.86
C ARG A 490 9.74 8.25 -6.82
N PRO A 491 9.43 9.46 -6.32
CA PRO A 491 8.92 10.54 -7.17
C PRO A 491 9.85 10.85 -8.34
N ASP A 492 11.14 11.06 -8.05
CA ASP A 492 12.13 11.46 -9.06
C ASP A 492 12.40 10.33 -10.07
N LEU A 493 12.40 9.07 -9.64
CA LEU A 493 12.47 7.90 -10.53
C LEU A 493 11.25 7.79 -11.44
N LEU A 494 10.05 7.85 -10.88
CA LEU A 494 8.80 7.68 -11.62
C LEU A 494 8.57 8.81 -12.63
N ALA A 495 9.06 10.02 -12.32
CA ALA A 495 9.02 11.17 -13.22
C ALA A 495 9.87 10.97 -14.49
N ASN A 496 10.77 9.98 -14.54
CA ASN A 496 11.57 9.66 -15.73
C ASN A 496 10.88 8.67 -16.70
N TYR A 497 9.73 8.10 -16.32
CA TYR A 497 8.95 7.20 -17.18
C TYR A 497 7.73 7.91 -17.73
N PHE A 498 7.73 8.19 -19.04
CA PHE A 498 6.67 8.90 -19.74
C PHE A 498 5.91 7.97 -20.67
N ALA A 499 4.58 7.99 -20.59
CA ALA A 499 3.73 7.25 -21.50
C ALA A 499 3.81 7.87 -22.91
N SER A 500 4.31 7.09 -23.86
CA SER A 500 4.46 7.47 -25.28
C SER A 500 5.15 8.85 -25.46
N GLY A 501 6.20 9.11 -24.68
CA GLY A 501 7.00 10.34 -24.75
C GLY A 501 6.30 11.61 -24.24
N SER A 502 5.08 11.52 -23.70
CA SER A 502 4.33 12.68 -23.22
C SER A 502 4.75 13.11 -21.83
N SER A 503 5.31 14.31 -21.69
CA SER A 503 5.67 14.90 -20.40
C SER A 503 4.48 15.11 -19.45
N ARG A 504 3.24 15.05 -19.96
CA ARG A 504 2.01 15.19 -19.19
C ARG A 504 1.61 13.90 -18.46
N TYR A 505 2.02 12.75 -18.97
CA TYR A 505 1.61 11.44 -18.46
C TYR A 505 2.84 10.65 -18.04
N SER A 506 3.29 10.88 -16.81
CA SER A 506 4.38 10.12 -16.21
C SER A 506 3.88 9.17 -15.12
N LEU A 507 4.75 8.26 -14.68
CA LEU A 507 4.42 7.36 -13.58
C LEU A 507 4.39 8.04 -12.20
N ASP A 508 4.79 9.32 -12.06
CA ASP A 508 4.60 10.08 -10.80
C ASP A 508 3.11 10.13 -10.39
N ASP A 509 2.22 10.01 -11.38
CA ASP A 509 0.77 9.89 -11.18
C ASP A 509 0.36 8.64 -10.39
N LEU A 510 1.24 7.67 -10.13
CA LEU A 510 1.01 6.53 -9.23
C LEU A 510 0.98 6.96 -7.76
N LEU A 511 1.73 8.01 -7.40
CA LEU A 511 1.81 8.51 -6.03
C LEU A 511 0.56 9.33 -5.67
N TYR A 512 -0.07 8.99 -4.55
CA TYR A 512 -1.22 9.71 -4.02
C TYR A 512 -0.97 10.21 -2.60
N TYR A 513 -0.73 11.51 -2.47
CA TYR A 513 -0.44 12.16 -1.18
C TYR A 513 -1.70 12.60 -0.40
N GLY A 514 -2.91 12.28 -0.87
CA GLY A 514 -4.16 12.69 -0.22
C GLY A 514 -4.55 14.15 -0.45
N TRP A 515 -5.55 14.63 0.29
CA TRP A 515 -6.09 15.99 0.17
C TRP A 515 -5.09 17.08 0.54
N PHE A 516 -4.18 16.80 1.47
CA PHE A 516 -3.13 17.72 1.92
C PHE A 516 -1.78 17.40 1.24
N GLY A 517 -1.83 17.00 -0.03
CA GLY A 517 -0.64 16.54 -0.75
C GLY A 517 0.50 17.56 -0.82
N GLY A 518 0.19 18.86 -0.93
CA GLY A 518 1.23 19.90 -0.87
C GLY A 518 1.96 19.94 0.48
N VAL A 519 1.24 19.77 1.59
CA VAL A 519 1.84 19.69 2.93
C VAL A 519 2.65 18.41 3.08
N ALA A 520 2.15 17.27 2.58
CA ALA A 520 2.88 16.00 2.61
C ALA A 520 4.21 16.09 1.83
N LYS A 521 4.19 16.63 0.60
CA LYS A 521 5.39 16.85 -0.20
C LYS A 521 6.40 17.79 0.50
N LEU A 522 5.92 18.87 1.13
CA LEU A 522 6.77 19.77 1.91
C LEU A 522 7.41 19.07 3.11
N MET A 523 6.62 18.32 3.88
CA MET A 523 7.14 17.56 5.04
C MET A 523 8.17 16.51 4.61
N LEU A 524 7.95 15.81 3.48
CA LEU A 524 8.92 14.87 2.92
C LEU A 524 10.21 15.56 2.49
N SER A 525 10.12 16.69 1.81
CA SER A 525 11.31 17.45 1.39
C SER A 525 12.16 17.86 2.60
N ILE A 526 11.53 18.34 3.68
CA ILE A 526 12.24 18.68 4.93
C ILE A 526 12.77 17.43 5.63
N LEU A 527 12.03 16.32 5.64
CA LEU A 527 12.47 15.06 6.22
C LEU A 527 13.73 14.53 5.53
N HIS A 528 13.72 14.51 4.19
CA HIS A 528 14.86 14.08 3.37
C HIS A 528 16.03 15.05 3.52
N PHE A 529 15.77 16.35 3.66
CA PHE A 529 16.80 17.33 4.01
C PHE A 529 17.49 16.94 5.31
N PHE A 530 16.76 16.72 6.41
CA PHE A 530 17.38 16.29 7.68
C PHE A 530 18.09 14.94 7.59
N TYR A 531 17.54 13.99 6.82
CA TYR A 531 18.20 12.72 6.57
C TYR A 531 19.57 12.89 5.89
N ARG A 532 19.72 13.83 4.95
CA ARG A 532 21.01 14.10 4.29
C ARG A 532 22.09 14.59 5.26
N PHE A 533 21.73 15.23 6.38
CA PHE A 533 22.70 15.68 7.39
C PHE A 533 23.01 14.62 8.44
N VAL A 534 22.00 13.84 8.86
CA VAL A 534 22.14 12.92 10.01
C VAL A 534 22.33 11.46 9.58
N GLY A 535 21.88 11.09 8.38
CA GLY A 535 21.91 9.73 7.86
C GLY A 535 20.92 8.75 8.51
N ASN A 536 19.97 9.26 9.32
CA ASN A 536 19.01 8.43 10.06
C ASN A 536 17.60 9.04 10.04
N TYR A 537 16.63 8.27 9.53
CA TYR A 537 15.24 8.73 9.39
C TYR A 537 14.51 8.89 10.74
N GLY A 538 14.83 8.09 11.76
CA GLY A 538 14.25 8.24 13.09
C GLY A 538 14.61 9.59 13.71
N ILE A 539 15.90 9.97 13.66
CA ILE A 539 16.35 11.29 14.13
C ILE A 539 15.78 12.40 13.25
N ALA A 540 15.73 12.21 11.93
CA ALA A 540 15.14 13.18 11.01
C ALA A 540 13.66 13.46 11.32
N ILE A 541 12.86 12.44 11.67
CA ILE A 541 11.47 12.59 12.12
C ILE A 541 11.40 13.42 13.41
N ILE A 542 12.28 13.16 14.38
CA ILE A 542 12.32 13.93 15.64
C ILE A 542 12.64 15.40 15.34
N MET A 543 13.64 15.67 14.49
CA MET A 543 14.02 17.03 14.10
C MET A 543 12.89 17.75 13.36
N LEU A 544 12.22 17.07 12.42
CA LEU A 544 11.04 17.60 11.74
C LEU A 544 9.94 17.94 12.74
N THR A 545 9.70 17.06 13.72
CA THR A 545 8.70 17.28 14.75
C THR A 545 9.01 18.53 15.57
N VAL A 546 10.26 18.67 16.02
CA VAL A 546 10.72 19.84 16.78
C VAL A 546 10.60 21.12 15.96
N LEU A 547 10.97 21.09 14.67
CA LEU A 547 10.83 22.24 13.77
C LEU A 547 9.37 22.68 13.65
N VAL A 548 8.47 21.76 13.31
CA VAL A 548 7.03 22.05 13.17
C VAL A 548 6.45 22.58 14.48
N ARG A 549 6.78 21.94 15.60
CA ARG A 549 6.33 22.36 16.93
C ARG A 549 6.87 23.75 17.31
N SER A 550 8.10 24.06 16.95
CA SER A 550 8.69 25.40 17.16
C SER A 550 7.96 26.47 16.37
N CYS A 551 7.62 26.19 15.09
CA CYS A 551 6.82 27.10 14.27
C CYS A 551 5.40 27.31 14.84
N MET A 552 4.83 26.29 15.48
CA MET A 552 3.50 26.37 16.10
C MET A 552 3.51 26.97 17.50
N PHE A 553 4.66 27.10 18.15
CA PHE A 553 4.79 27.59 19.53
C PHE A 553 4.07 28.92 19.81
N PRO A 554 4.11 29.96 18.94
CA PRO A 554 3.39 31.21 19.19
C PRO A 554 1.88 31.01 19.29
N ILE A 555 1.34 30.10 18.49
CA ILE A 555 -0.08 29.75 18.45
C ILE A 555 -0.44 28.94 19.69
N SER A 556 0.34 27.90 19.99
CA SER A 556 0.18 27.04 21.18
C SER A 556 0.24 27.85 22.48
N ARG A 557 1.15 28.83 22.58
CA ARG A 557 1.24 29.75 23.73
C ARG A 557 -0.03 30.57 23.92
N LYS A 558 -0.61 31.12 22.85
CA LYS A 558 -1.88 31.87 22.93
C LYS A 558 -3.04 30.97 23.36
N GLN A 559 -3.11 29.74 22.85
CA GLN A 559 -4.10 28.75 23.29
C GLN A 559 -3.93 28.41 24.77
N ALA A 560 -2.70 28.14 25.21
CA ALA A 560 -2.36 27.82 26.59
C ALA A 560 -2.79 28.93 27.57
N GLN A 561 -2.61 30.20 27.19
CA GLN A 561 -3.06 31.37 27.95
C GLN A 561 -4.59 31.48 28.00
N SER A 562 -5.26 31.29 26.86
CA SER A 562 -6.74 31.31 26.80
C SER A 562 -7.36 30.22 27.67
N MET A 563 -6.78 29.01 27.66
CA MET A 563 -7.25 27.90 28.49
C MET A 563 -7.03 28.17 29.98
N ALA A 564 -5.92 28.80 30.36
CA ALA A 564 -5.65 29.11 31.75
C ALA A 564 -6.61 30.20 32.28
N LYS A 565 -6.91 31.25 31.48
CA LYS A 565 -7.98 32.22 31.82
C LYS A 565 -9.35 31.56 31.98
N MET A 566 -9.67 30.58 31.13
CA MET A 566 -10.94 29.83 31.25
C MET A 566 -10.99 28.96 32.51
N GLN A 567 -9.86 28.43 32.97
CA GLN A 567 -9.76 27.71 34.25
C GLN A 567 -9.98 28.65 35.44
N GLU A 568 -9.47 29.88 35.39
CA GLU A 568 -9.70 30.89 36.44
C GLU A 568 -11.18 31.29 36.55
N LEU A 569 -11.89 31.41 35.43
CA LEU A 569 -13.31 31.77 35.41
C LEU A 569 -14.26 30.60 35.63
N LYS A 570 -13.74 29.37 35.68
CA LYS A 570 -14.53 28.15 35.92
C LYS A 570 -15.51 28.25 37.11
N PRO A 571 -15.11 28.72 38.31
CA PRO A 571 -16.04 28.84 39.44
C PRO A 571 -17.20 29.83 39.18
N GLU A 572 -16.96 30.92 38.45
CA GLU A 572 -18.01 31.87 38.08
C GLU A 572 -18.96 31.26 37.04
N MET A 573 -18.41 30.53 36.07
CA MET A 573 -19.18 29.79 35.07
C MET A 573 -20.05 28.70 35.70
N ASP A 574 -19.56 28.01 36.73
CA ASP A 574 -20.30 26.94 37.41
C ASP A 574 -21.44 27.51 38.27
N LYS A 575 -21.21 28.62 39.00
CA LYS A 575 -22.28 29.36 39.70
C LYS A 575 -23.38 29.85 38.76
N LEU A 576 -23.00 30.33 37.58
CA LEU A 576 -23.95 30.77 36.56
C LEU A 576 -24.79 29.59 36.03
N LYS A 577 -24.16 28.44 35.82
CA LYS A 577 -24.85 27.23 35.37
C LYS A 577 -25.87 26.73 36.39
N GLU A 578 -25.55 26.80 37.69
CA GLU A 578 -26.49 26.48 38.76
C GLU A 578 -27.66 27.45 38.80
N LYS A 579 -27.40 28.76 38.70
CA LYS A 579 -28.43 29.81 38.71
C LYS A 579 -29.45 29.67 37.58
N TYR A 580 -29.02 29.26 36.39
CA TYR A 580 -29.88 29.12 35.19
C TYR A 580 -30.09 27.66 34.76
N LYS A 581 -30.01 26.69 35.69
CA LYS A 581 -30.14 25.26 35.40
C LYS A 581 -31.41 24.88 34.62
N ASN A 582 -32.49 25.64 34.80
CA ASN A 582 -33.80 25.40 34.18
C ASN A 582 -34.07 26.27 32.94
N ASP A 583 -33.15 27.16 32.55
CA ASP A 583 -33.31 28.09 31.42
C ASP A 583 -32.05 28.09 30.55
N MET A 584 -31.98 27.11 29.63
CA MET A 584 -30.81 26.86 28.79
C MET A 584 -30.49 28.02 27.84
N GLN A 585 -31.49 28.82 27.46
CA GLN A 585 -31.29 30.00 26.63
C GLN A 585 -30.60 31.13 27.42
N LYS A 586 -31.09 31.46 28.62
CA LYS A 586 -30.43 32.45 29.49
C LYS A 586 -29.05 32.00 29.94
N GLN A 587 -28.88 30.71 30.20
CA GLN A 587 -27.57 30.13 30.53
C GLN A 587 -26.55 30.36 29.39
N SER A 588 -26.94 30.11 28.14
CA SER A 588 -26.07 30.34 26.97
C SER A 588 -25.73 31.82 26.78
N GLN A 589 -26.71 32.71 26.91
CA GLN A 589 -26.50 34.17 26.78
C GLN A 589 -25.56 34.72 27.86
N ALA A 590 -25.80 34.37 29.12
CA ALA A 590 -24.95 34.82 30.23
C ALA A 590 -23.53 34.25 30.14
N MET A 591 -23.36 33.02 29.63
CA MET A 591 -22.04 32.46 29.35
C MET A 591 -21.30 33.25 28.26
N GLN A 592 -22.00 33.65 27.20
CA GLN A 592 -21.42 34.50 26.15
C GLN A 592 -21.04 35.90 26.66
N GLU A 593 -21.83 36.48 27.57
CA GLU A 593 -21.49 37.76 28.20
C GLU A 593 -20.21 37.67 29.04
N ILE A 594 -20.03 36.59 29.81
CA ILE A 594 -18.79 36.34 30.56
C ILE A 594 -17.60 36.25 29.59
N TYR A 595 -17.72 35.46 28.51
CA TYR A 595 -16.65 35.38 27.51
C TYR A 595 -16.33 36.73 26.87
N LYS A 596 -17.33 37.55 26.56
CA LYS A 596 -17.13 38.92 26.03
C LYS A 596 -16.47 39.84 27.06
N LYS A 597 -16.94 39.83 28.31
CA LYS A 597 -16.39 40.65 29.42
C LYS A 597 -14.92 40.37 29.68
N HIS A 598 -14.52 39.09 29.62
CA HIS A 598 -13.13 38.68 29.86
C HIS A 598 -12.29 38.56 28.59
N ASN A 599 -12.84 38.96 27.43
CA ASN A 599 -12.21 38.88 26.10
C ASN A 599 -11.62 37.48 25.81
N ILE A 600 -12.40 36.45 26.13
CA ILE A 600 -12.05 35.04 25.89
C ILE A 600 -12.76 34.58 24.62
N ASN A 601 -11.98 34.06 23.68
CA ASN A 601 -12.52 33.41 22.50
C ASN A 601 -12.69 31.90 22.79
N PRO A 602 -13.92 31.37 22.88
CA PRO A 602 -14.14 29.95 23.15
C PRO A 602 -13.58 29.03 22.05
N LEU A 603 -13.41 29.53 20.83
CA LEU A 603 -12.82 28.79 19.71
C LEU A 603 -11.29 28.86 19.68
N ALA A 604 -10.66 29.79 20.43
CA ALA A 604 -9.20 29.83 20.52
C ALA A 604 -8.62 28.55 21.14
N GLY A 605 -9.41 27.81 21.93
CA GLY A 605 -9.05 26.51 22.49
C GLY A 605 -8.96 25.39 21.45
N CYS A 606 -9.72 25.45 20.36
CA CYS A 606 -9.70 24.43 19.30
C CYS A 606 -8.96 24.87 18.03
N LEU A 607 -8.63 26.17 17.89
CA LEU A 607 -7.92 26.71 16.72
C LEU A 607 -6.62 25.95 16.37
N PRO A 608 -5.77 25.55 17.33
CA PRO A 608 -4.55 24.81 17.00
C PRO A 608 -4.85 23.41 16.46
N MET A 609 -5.96 22.79 16.83
CA MET A 609 -6.39 21.50 16.29
C MET A 609 -6.67 21.60 14.78
N PHE A 610 -7.32 22.69 14.33
CA PHE A 610 -7.61 22.91 12.91
C PHE A 610 -6.37 23.16 12.06
N ILE A 611 -5.33 23.80 12.62
CA ILE A 611 -4.04 23.99 11.94
C ILE A 611 -3.22 22.71 11.99
N GLN A 612 -3.24 22.00 13.12
CA GLN A 612 -2.52 20.76 13.33
C GLN A 612 -3.05 19.62 12.48
N LEU A 613 -4.36 19.56 12.22
CA LEU A 613 -4.99 18.45 11.50
C LEU A 613 -4.46 18.31 10.06
N PRO A 614 -4.40 19.36 9.21
CA PRO A 614 -3.74 19.31 7.90
C PRO A 614 -2.26 18.88 7.97
N ILE A 615 -1.51 19.40 8.94
CA ILE A 615 -0.09 19.06 9.15
C ILE A 615 0.05 17.59 9.50
N PHE A 616 -0.79 17.10 10.42
CA PHE A 616 -0.82 15.71 10.83
C PHE A 616 -1.21 14.79 9.68
N LEU A 617 -2.28 15.10 8.94
CA LEU A 617 -2.71 14.29 7.80
C LEU A 617 -1.66 14.30 6.67
N GLY A 618 -1.01 15.44 6.45
CA GLY A 618 0.11 15.56 5.51
C GLY A 618 1.30 14.69 5.93
N LEU A 619 1.74 14.79 7.18
CA LEU A 619 2.85 13.98 7.70
C LEU A 619 2.51 12.48 7.73
N TYR A 620 1.30 12.12 8.14
CA TYR A 620 0.82 10.74 8.12
C TYR A 620 0.93 10.14 6.71
N ARG A 621 0.48 10.89 5.70
CA ARG A 621 0.59 10.46 4.30
C ARG A 621 2.02 10.44 3.78
N ALA A 622 2.82 11.45 4.13
CA ALA A 622 4.24 11.47 3.82
C ALA A 622 4.93 10.18 4.27
N LEU A 623 4.77 9.81 5.55
CA LEU A 623 5.42 8.63 6.11
C LEU A 623 4.91 7.31 5.54
N MET A 624 3.63 7.23 5.14
CA MET A 624 3.04 6.00 4.60
C MET A 624 3.36 5.72 3.13
N VAL A 625 3.61 6.77 2.34
CA VAL A 625 3.84 6.67 0.90
C VAL A 625 5.34 6.61 0.57
N ASP A 626 6.18 7.15 1.44
CA ASP A 626 7.62 7.21 1.20
C ASP A 626 8.31 5.85 1.39
N VAL A 627 8.75 5.27 0.26
CA VAL A 627 9.49 4.01 0.20
C VAL A 627 10.84 4.09 0.91
N GLU A 628 11.40 5.29 1.13
CA GLU A 628 12.69 5.44 1.79
C GLU A 628 12.64 5.09 3.28
N LEU A 629 11.47 5.17 3.90
CA LEU A 629 11.23 4.75 5.29
C LEU A 629 11.09 3.23 5.42
N ARG A 630 10.84 2.54 4.31
CA ARG A 630 10.73 1.08 4.27
C ARG A 630 12.10 0.48 4.60
N GLN A 631 12.14 -0.37 5.63
CA GLN A 631 13.39 -0.96 6.15
C GLN A 631 14.41 0.08 6.66
N ALA A 632 13.95 1.31 6.98
CA ALA A 632 14.77 2.29 7.68
C ALA A 632 14.74 2.02 9.20
N PRO A 633 15.89 1.89 9.89
CA PRO A 633 15.92 1.64 11.32
C PRO A 633 15.75 2.91 12.16
N LEU A 634 15.24 2.77 13.39
CA LEU A 634 15.02 3.89 14.32
C LEU A 634 16.30 4.61 14.75
N LEU A 635 17.29 3.91 15.30
CA LEU A 635 18.58 4.49 15.72
C LEU A 635 19.79 3.82 15.06
N GLY A 636 19.63 2.60 14.53
CA GLY A 636 20.68 1.86 13.82
C GLY A 636 20.35 0.38 13.66
N GLY A 637 21.22 -0.38 12.98
CA GLY A 637 21.01 -1.81 12.69
C GLY A 637 20.99 -2.74 13.93
N ALA A 638 21.45 -2.26 15.08
CA ALA A 638 21.41 -3.01 16.35
C ALA A 638 19.99 -3.16 16.91
N ILE A 639 19.10 -2.21 16.62
CA ILE A 639 17.71 -2.24 17.09
C ILE A 639 16.86 -3.03 16.09
N ARG A 640 16.92 -4.35 16.18
CA ARG A 640 16.22 -5.24 15.24
C ARG A 640 14.69 -5.10 15.28
N TRP A 641 14.14 -4.87 16.47
CA TRP A 641 12.69 -4.77 16.68
C TRP A 641 12.06 -3.51 16.06
N CYS A 642 12.86 -2.47 15.77
CA CYS A 642 12.41 -1.25 15.08
C CYS A 642 13.34 -0.95 13.90
N SER A 643 13.47 -1.95 13.02
CA SER A 643 14.28 -1.90 11.80
C SER A 643 13.50 -1.39 10.57
N ASN A 644 12.22 -1.04 10.74
CA ASN A 644 11.35 -0.56 9.66
C ASN A 644 10.41 0.53 10.16
N LEU A 645 10.76 1.80 9.93
CA LEU A 645 9.95 2.97 10.32
C LEU A 645 8.61 3.05 9.59
N ALA A 646 8.46 2.36 8.46
CA ALA A 646 7.23 2.30 7.67
C ALA A 646 6.28 1.16 8.09
N ALA A 647 6.66 0.35 9.07
CA ALA A 647 5.87 -0.72 9.68
C ALA A 647 5.70 -0.49 11.19
N PRO A 648 4.74 -1.16 11.85
CA PRO A 648 4.70 -1.21 13.31
C PRO A 648 6.01 -1.74 13.86
N ASP A 649 6.38 -1.30 15.06
CA ASP A 649 7.53 -1.88 15.75
C ASP A 649 7.20 -3.30 16.22
N MET A 650 8.15 -4.22 16.13
CA MET A 650 7.94 -5.66 16.39
C MET A 650 8.81 -6.09 17.57
N PHE A 651 8.48 -5.61 18.78
CA PHE A 651 9.30 -5.80 19.98
C PHE A 651 9.43 -7.28 20.38
N PHE A 652 8.32 -8.01 20.42
CA PHE A 652 8.29 -9.41 20.84
C PHE A 652 7.26 -10.21 20.06
N ASP A 653 7.64 -11.38 19.55
CA ASP A 653 6.70 -12.31 18.91
C ASP A 653 5.86 -13.00 20.00
N TRP A 654 4.58 -12.68 20.04
CA TRP A 654 3.63 -13.24 21.01
C TRP A 654 2.69 -14.29 20.42
N SER A 655 2.91 -14.67 19.15
CA SER A 655 2.01 -15.56 18.43
C SER A 655 1.84 -16.93 19.09
N GLY A 656 2.86 -17.41 19.80
CA GLY A 656 2.85 -18.70 20.48
C GLY A 656 1.99 -18.76 21.76
N PHE A 657 1.56 -17.63 22.34
CA PHE A 657 0.75 -17.62 23.57
C PHE A 657 -0.55 -16.82 23.45
N MET A 658 -0.65 -15.90 22.49
CA MET A 658 -1.86 -15.13 22.27
C MET A 658 -2.86 -15.92 21.41
N PRO A 659 -4.17 -15.81 21.67
CA PRO A 659 -5.19 -16.44 20.82
C PRO A 659 -5.10 -16.01 19.35
N GLU A 660 -5.43 -16.94 18.44
CA GLU A 660 -5.36 -16.74 16.98
C GLU A 660 -6.11 -15.48 16.50
N PHE A 661 -7.27 -15.18 17.09
CA PHE A 661 -8.04 -14.00 16.70
C PHE A 661 -7.29 -12.68 16.94
N ILE A 662 -6.35 -12.63 17.90
CA ILE A 662 -5.49 -11.47 18.17
C ILE A 662 -4.29 -11.47 17.23
N THR A 663 -3.68 -12.62 16.98
CA THR A 663 -2.44 -12.74 16.23
C THR A 663 -2.65 -12.70 14.71
N SER A 664 -3.87 -12.97 14.24
CA SER A 664 -4.25 -12.99 12.83
C SER A 664 -3.96 -11.70 12.06
N GLY A 665 -3.90 -10.55 12.73
CA GLY A 665 -3.77 -9.23 12.08
C GLY A 665 -5.04 -8.75 11.36
N ILE A 666 -6.11 -9.55 11.37
CA ILE A 666 -7.34 -9.30 10.64
C ILE A 666 -8.40 -8.71 11.59
N GLY A 667 -9.01 -7.60 11.17
CA GLY A 667 -10.02 -6.90 11.97
C GLY A 667 -9.43 -5.95 13.03
N ILE A 668 -10.30 -5.44 13.90
CA ILE A 668 -9.95 -4.46 14.95
C ILE A 668 -9.18 -5.11 16.10
N LEU A 669 -9.53 -6.35 16.47
CA LEU A 669 -8.86 -7.09 17.54
C LEU A 669 -7.69 -7.94 17.03
N GLY A 670 -7.55 -8.13 15.72
CA GLY A 670 -6.38 -8.74 15.10
C GLY A 670 -5.22 -7.74 15.10
N LEU A 671 -4.48 -7.70 16.20
CA LEU A 671 -3.34 -6.82 16.44
C LEU A 671 -2.08 -7.26 15.69
N GLY A 672 -2.01 -8.53 15.29
CA GLY A 672 -0.89 -9.12 14.58
C GLY A 672 -0.01 -10.00 15.49
N PRO A 673 1.01 -10.65 14.92
CA PRO A 673 1.82 -11.65 15.62
C PRO A 673 2.85 -11.04 16.59
N TYR A 674 2.98 -9.72 16.64
CA TYR A 674 3.96 -9.03 17.49
C TYR A 674 3.30 -8.11 18.52
N LEU A 675 3.94 -8.00 19.68
CA LEU A 675 3.70 -6.95 20.66
C LEU A 675 4.48 -5.69 20.26
N ASN A 676 3.79 -4.57 20.15
CA ASN A 676 4.34 -3.29 19.68
C ASN A 676 4.44 -2.32 20.86
N VAL A 677 5.64 -1.82 21.19
CA VAL A 677 5.89 -0.98 22.37
C VAL A 677 5.72 0.51 22.09
N LEU A 678 6.01 1.01 20.88
CA LEU A 678 5.92 2.44 20.58
C LEU A 678 4.48 2.97 20.63
N PRO A 679 3.45 2.25 20.13
CA PRO A 679 2.05 2.61 20.35
C PRO A 679 1.69 2.68 21.85
N LEU A 680 2.18 1.75 22.67
CA LEU A 680 1.91 1.75 24.11
C LEU A 680 2.52 2.98 24.81
N ILE A 681 3.75 3.35 24.45
CA ILE A 681 4.39 4.58 24.92
C ILE A 681 3.60 5.80 24.46
N THR A 682 3.16 5.82 23.20
CA THR A 682 2.36 6.91 22.62
C THR A 682 1.06 7.12 23.41
N VAL A 683 0.30 6.05 23.63
CA VAL A 683 -0.96 6.08 24.39
C VAL A 683 -0.72 6.50 25.83
N SER A 684 0.35 5.98 26.46
CA SER A 684 0.72 6.35 27.83
C SER A 684 1.05 7.85 27.94
N LEU A 685 1.76 8.41 26.95
CA LEU A 685 2.04 9.83 26.87
C LEU A 685 0.77 10.65 26.64
N PHE A 686 -0.15 10.21 25.79
CA PHE A 686 -1.43 10.88 25.62
C PHE A 686 -2.26 10.88 26.90
N LEU A 687 -2.34 9.75 27.61
CA LEU A 687 -3.04 9.66 28.89
C LEU A 687 -2.39 10.54 29.95
N LEU A 688 -1.05 10.61 29.97
CA LEU A 688 -0.29 11.50 30.84
C LEU A 688 -0.60 12.97 30.51
N GLN A 689 -0.55 13.37 29.24
CA GLN A 689 -0.91 14.72 28.80
C GLN A 689 -2.35 15.08 29.15
N GLN A 690 -3.28 14.15 28.94
CA GLN A 690 -4.68 14.32 29.30
C GLN A 690 -4.81 14.56 30.80
N LYS A 691 -4.12 13.77 31.64
CA LYS A 691 -4.10 13.93 33.08
C LYS A 691 -3.47 15.27 33.52
N LEU A 692 -2.43 15.74 32.82
CA LEU A 692 -1.73 16.97 33.16
C LEU A 692 -2.47 18.24 32.70
N PHE A 693 -3.19 18.18 31.58
CA PHE A 693 -3.73 19.37 30.91
C PHE A 693 -5.26 19.50 30.99
N MET A 694 -5.99 18.43 31.30
CA MET A 694 -7.44 18.54 31.50
C MET A 694 -7.77 19.06 32.91
N PRO A 695 -8.66 20.06 33.03
CA PRO A 695 -9.16 20.51 34.32
C PRO A 695 -10.05 19.45 34.99
N GLU A 696 -10.18 19.50 36.32
CA GLU A 696 -11.09 18.63 37.07
C GLU A 696 -12.54 18.76 36.54
N PRO A 697 -13.35 17.69 36.54
CA PRO A 697 -14.71 17.74 36.03
C PRO A 697 -15.57 18.64 36.94
N ALA A 698 -16.32 19.59 36.36
CA ALA A 698 -17.23 20.47 37.11
C ALA A 698 -18.48 19.73 37.61
N ASN A 699 -19.06 18.87 36.76
CA ASN A 699 -20.33 18.18 36.98
C ASN A 699 -20.23 16.70 36.54
N GLU A 700 -21.20 15.86 36.91
CA GLU A 700 -21.29 14.45 36.47
C GLU A 700 -21.22 14.29 34.94
N GLN A 701 -21.82 15.22 34.19
CA GLN A 701 -21.78 15.21 32.73
C GLN A 701 -20.37 15.49 32.17
N ALA A 702 -19.58 16.34 32.84
CA ALA A 702 -18.18 16.58 32.51
C ALA A 702 -17.29 15.38 32.90
N ALA A 703 -17.61 14.71 34.01
CA ALA A 703 -16.94 13.47 34.41
C ALA A 703 -17.21 12.33 33.41
N LEU A 704 -18.44 12.23 32.90
CA LEU A 704 -18.79 11.30 31.83
C LEU A 704 -18.03 11.61 30.54
N GLN A 705 -17.94 12.89 30.13
CA GLN A 705 -17.15 13.29 28.97
C GLN A 705 -15.66 12.94 29.13
N GLN A 706 -15.07 13.13 30.32
CA GLN A 706 -13.70 12.72 30.60
C GLN A 706 -13.50 11.20 30.53
N LYS A 707 -14.44 10.42 31.07
CA LYS A 707 -14.43 8.95 30.96
C LYS A 707 -14.52 8.50 29.50
N ILE A 708 -15.40 9.12 28.71
CA ILE A 708 -15.51 8.87 27.26
C ILE A 708 -14.20 9.21 26.56
N MET A 709 -13.58 10.35 26.87
CA MET A 709 -12.30 10.74 26.27
C MET A 709 -11.17 9.76 26.61
N LYS A 710 -11.10 9.28 27.87
CA LYS A 710 -10.13 8.26 28.28
C LYS A 710 -10.37 6.94 27.54
N PHE A 711 -11.62 6.49 27.45
CA PHE A 711 -11.98 5.28 26.70
C PHE A 711 -11.64 5.43 25.22
N MET A 712 -11.99 6.56 24.61
CA MET A 712 -11.67 6.88 23.22
C MET A 712 -10.15 6.88 22.98
N MET A 713 -9.35 7.36 23.94
CA MET A 713 -7.89 7.34 23.85
C MET A 713 -7.32 5.91 23.92
N LEU A 714 -7.87 5.05 24.78
CA LEU A 714 -7.51 3.63 24.83
C LEU A 714 -7.93 2.90 23.54
N PHE A 715 -9.13 3.18 23.03
CA PHE A 715 -9.63 2.65 21.77
C PHE A 715 -8.78 3.13 20.57
N MET A 716 -8.39 4.40 20.55
CA MET A 716 -7.45 4.93 19.56
C MET A 716 -6.08 4.25 19.70
N GLY A 717 -5.66 3.91 20.92
CA GLY A 717 -4.47 3.10 21.18
C GLY A 717 -4.53 1.72 20.54
N LEU A 718 -5.68 1.05 20.61
CA LEU A 718 -5.93 -0.21 19.92
C LEU A 718 -5.84 -0.04 18.39
N LEU A 719 -6.43 1.03 17.85
CA LEU A 719 -6.35 1.34 16.42
C LEU A 719 -4.91 1.66 15.98
N PHE A 720 -4.15 2.37 16.82
CA PHE A 720 -2.78 2.80 16.55
C PHE A 720 -1.75 1.70 16.78
N PHE A 721 -2.17 0.56 17.32
CA PHE A 721 -1.27 -0.56 17.54
C PHE A 721 -0.60 -1.04 16.23
N LYS A 722 -1.33 -0.97 15.10
CA LYS A 722 -0.84 -1.38 13.77
C LYS A 722 -0.32 -0.22 12.91
N VAL A 723 -0.09 0.94 13.51
CA VAL A 723 0.43 2.10 12.78
C VAL A 723 1.95 2.02 12.64
N ALA A 724 2.49 2.61 11.57
CA ALA A 724 3.92 2.72 11.33
C ALA A 724 4.66 3.37 12.52
N SER A 725 5.77 2.77 12.93
CA SER A 725 6.60 3.21 14.06
C SER A 725 7.15 4.62 13.89
N GLY A 726 7.40 5.07 12.64
CA GLY A 726 7.76 6.46 12.36
C GLY A 726 6.68 7.47 12.76
N LEU A 727 5.39 7.10 12.64
CA LEU A 727 4.30 7.96 13.12
C LEU A 727 4.21 7.94 14.65
N CYS A 728 4.42 6.78 15.29
CA CYS A 728 4.52 6.71 16.74
C CYS A 728 5.66 7.59 17.26
N LEU A 729 6.81 7.58 16.58
CA LEU A 729 7.95 8.42 16.93
C LEU A 729 7.62 9.91 16.85
N TYR A 730 6.92 10.34 15.80
CA TYR A 730 6.37 11.68 15.71
C TYR A 730 5.51 12.00 16.93
N PHE A 731 4.53 11.14 17.27
CA PHE A 731 3.65 11.40 18.41
C PHE A 731 4.39 11.46 19.74
N ILE A 732 5.39 10.60 19.94
CA ILE A 732 6.22 10.59 21.15
C ILE A 732 7.00 11.92 21.25
N ALA A 733 7.74 12.30 20.20
CA ALA A 733 8.50 13.55 20.18
C ALA A 733 7.59 14.78 20.35
N SER A 734 6.47 14.78 19.65
CA SER A 734 5.43 15.81 19.69
C SER A 734 4.80 15.92 21.08
N SER A 735 4.63 14.79 21.78
CA SER A 735 4.07 14.76 23.13
C SER A 735 5.05 15.24 24.19
N ILE A 736 6.30 14.80 24.10
CA ILE A 736 7.40 15.26 24.97
C ILE A 736 7.56 16.77 24.82
N TRP A 737 7.56 17.28 23.58
CA TRP A 737 7.56 18.73 23.33
C TRP A 737 6.39 19.43 24.02
N GLY A 738 5.16 18.95 23.84
CA GLY A 738 3.98 19.57 24.45
C GLY A 738 4.05 19.61 25.99
N ILE A 739 4.61 18.56 26.62
CA ILE A 739 4.86 18.53 28.06
C ILE A 739 5.92 19.54 28.48
N ALA A 740 7.04 19.61 27.75
CA ALA A 740 8.08 20.59 27.99
C ALA A 740 7.55 22.03 27.83
N GLU A 741 6.87 22.31 26.72
CA GLU A 741 6.23 23.59 26.43
C GLU A 741 5.29 24.03 27.55
N ARG A 742 4.39 23.14 28.01
CA ARG A 742 3.45 23.49 29.08
C ARG A 742 4.13 23.77 30.41
N LYS A 743 5.26 23.11 30.71
CA LYS A 743 6.07 23.40 31.90
C LYS A 743 6.81 24.73 31.81
N LEU A 744 7.19 25.15 30.59
CA LEU A 744 7.91 26.41 30.35
C LEU A 744 6.99 27.64 30.34
N ILE A 745 5.71 27.48 30.04
CA ILE A 745 4.73 28.59 30.06
C ILE A 745 4.37 28.93 31.52
N PRO A 746 4.63 30.17 32.00
CA PRO A 746 4.24 30.59 33.34
C PRO A 746 2.73 30.45 33.54
N LYS A 747 2.30 29.98 34.73
CA LYS A 747 0.89 30.03 35.12
C LYS A 747 0.45 31.51 35.10
N PRO A 748 -0.70 31.87 34.49
CA PRO A 748 -1.17 33.24 34.59
C PRO A 748 -1.32 33.62 36.06
N ALA A 749 -0.87 34.84 36.39
CA ALA A 749 -1.11 35.42 37.69
C ALA A 749 -2.64 35.61 37.83
N PRO A 750 -3.24 35.22 38.97
CA PRO A 750 -4.67 35.39 39.18
C PRO A 750 -5.03 36.86 38.93
N ALA A 751 -6.10 37.06 38.16
CA ALA A 751 -6.57 38.37 37.70
C ALA A 751 -6.82 39.42 38.81
N GLY A 752 -6.74 39.04 40.09
CA GLY A 752 -6.85 39.94 41.23
C GLY A 752 -5.57 40.71 41.62
N LEU A 753 -4.41 40.47 40.99
CA LEU A 753 -3.16 41.16 41.37
C LEU A 753 -2.66 42.20 40.36
N ALA A 754 -3.11 42.13 39.11
CA ALA A 754 -2.70 43.10 38.08
C ALA A 754 -3.42 44.45 38.19
N GLU A 755 -4.62 44.49 38.79
CA GLU A 755 -5.30 45.77 39.07
C GLU A 755 -4.70 46.52 40.26
N THR A 756 -3.98 45.84 41.16
CA THR A 756 -3.35 46.47 42.32
C THR A 756 -2.02 47.13 41.96
N GLU A 757 -1.24 46.55 41.03
CA GLU A 757 0.03 47.13 40.56
C GLU A 757 -0.17 48.27 39.54
N ALA A 758 -1.23 48.21 38.73
CA ALA A 758 -1.59 49.31 37.84
C ALA A 758 -2.14 50.53 38.61
N LYS A 759 -2.81 50.32 39.76
CA LYS A 759 -3.28 51.42 40.61
C LYS A 759 -2.21 51.98 41.55
N SER A 760 -1.24 51.17 42.00
CA SER A 760 -0.12 51.66 42.81
C SER A 760 0.92 52.46 42.00
N SER A 761 1.15 52.10 40.73
CA SER A 761 2.06 52.83 39.83
C SER A 761 1.48 54.15 39.28
N VAL A 762 0.14 54.29 39.24
CA VAL A 762 -0.54 55.55 38.91
C VAL A 762 -0.64 56.48 40.13
N ALA A 763 -0.90 55.94 41.33
CA ALA A 763 -0.99 56.74 42.55
C ALA A 763 0.36 57.37 43.00
N VAL A 764 1.50 56.76 42.66
CA VAL A 764 2.84 57.32 42.97
C VAL A 764 3.30 58.36 41.93
N ARG A 765 2.69 58.40 40.74
CA ARG A 765 2.99 59.44 39.72
C ARG A 765 2.16 60.71 39.85
N GLU A 766 1.00 60.66 40.50
CA GLU A 766 0.15 61.85 40.69
C GLU A 766 0.48 62.68 41.94
N SER A 767 1.28 62.18 42.90
CA SER A 767 1.63 62.95 44.11
C SER A 767 2.90 63.80 43.99
N SER A 768 3.63 63.76 42.86
CA SER A 768 4.91 64.49 42.70
C SER A 768 4.89 65.67 41.70
N ASN A 769 3.72 66.05 41.15
CA ASN A 769 3.64 67.09 40.10
C ASN A 769 2.58 68.18 40.37
N GLY A 770 2.51 68.65 41.62
CA GLY A 770 1.51 69.63 42.05
C GLY A 770 2.06 70.84 42.78
N LEU A 771 3.11 71.51 42.29
CA LEU A 771 3.46 72.88 42.70
C LEU A 771 4.46 73.53 41.71
N ALA A 772 3.93 74.10 40.61
CA ALA A 772 4.51 75.29 39.94
C ALA A 772 3.65 75.70 38.73
N ARG A 773 2.83 76.75 38.89
CA ARG A 773 2.44 77.62 37.76
C ARG A 773 2.27 79.06 38.24
N GLY A 774 3.11 79.93 37.68
CA GLY A 774 2.72 81.31 37.37
C GLY A 774 3.49 82.44 38.06
N SER A 775 4.54 82.96 37.43
CA SER A 775 4.71 84.40 37.18
C SER A 775 5.98 84.71 36.36
N ARG A 776 5.82 85.56 35.33
CA ARG A 776 6.84 86.04 34.37
C ARG A 776 8.00 86.80 35.04
N PRO A 777 9.23 86.82 34.47
CA PRO A 777 10.17 87.89 34.76
C PRO A 777 10.13 88.98 33.68
N LYS A 778 9.87 90.23 34.12
CA LYS A 778 10.20 91.45 33.38
C LYS A 778 11.71 91.72 33.52
N LYS A 779 12.35 92.10 32.40
CA LYS A 779 13.70 92.67 32.34
C LYS A 779 13.83 93.89 33.27
N LYS A 780 14.89 93.94 34.10
CA LYS A 780 15.36 95.18 34.77
C LYS A 780 16.39 95.89 33.89
N PRO A 781 16.47 97.23 33.94
CA PRO A 781 17.73 97.93 33.77
C PRO A 781 18.19 98.62 35.07
N LYS A 782 19.51 98.57 35.27
CA LYS A 782 20.41 99.53 35.94
C LYS A 782 20.26 99.90 37.43
N LYS A 783 21.41 99.70 38.10
CA LYS A 783 22.26 100.66 38.86
C LYS A 783 22.29 100.54 40.40
N LYS A 784 23.55 100.43 40.85
CA LYS A 784 24.17 100.82 42.14
C LYS A 784 23.62 100.04 43.35
N ARG A 785 24.46 99.45 44.20
CA ARG A 785 25.74 99.89 44.74
C ARG A 785 26.52 98.69 45.25
#